data_AF-A0A9W9M7H5-F1
#
_entry.id   AF-A0A9W9M7H5-F1
#
_cell.length_a   1.000
_cell.length_b   1.000
_cell.length_c   1.000
_cell.angle_alpha   90.00
_cell.angle_beta   90.00
_cell.angle_gamma   90.00
#
_symmetry.space_group_name_H-M   'P 1'
#
loop_
_entity.id
_entity.type
_entity.pdbx_description
1 polymer ?
#
loop_
_entity_poly.entity_id
_entity_poly.type
_entity_poly.pdbx_seq_one_letter_code
_entity_poly.pdbx_strand_id
1 'polypeptide(L)'
;MNNQDQQQIPQQDDEVNEQTPLLHATPRTEPYSVFTSTQKRLIILTAALASSFSPLSANIYYPALNSIAKDLRVSASQINLTITTYMICQGLAPMLTGSLADQAGRRPAYILCFVIYIFGNIALALQRSYPALLALRAVQSCGSSGTVALASAVAADIITSADRGMYMGFASLGNILAPSIGPILGGVLSKYLGWQAIFWFLASAAGTFFVPLLLFFPETCRGIVGNGSSPAIGWNQTIWSYLQTTTTVTSPASSVSRSRVNFPNPCSTLRLLSRRPVGLVLFANGVVFSSYYAVTAGIPALFQKIYDLDDLGIGLCFIPAGLGSLLSATANGVLVDWNYRRARRNAGQTVHNNQKQDIIGFPIEQARLQIGVPMIILAAVPMIVYGVLMPLRPPLLVALTVVFIICFCITAAYNVMNILIVDLCYETPATAMAANNLVRCFLGAGAAAVVNPLIKQIGLQWTYYLVSAAMALVTPILCVVYVQGWEWRKKQAETDTQRRITFPLTPSQQLQIRYPGGQWIKPGMELDIRETTMIPEISSMNLRCNEKYIILFIDLDVILPGTAIQTVILHWYQPNLMMDCTKPTPPSTIVPDKEHEDNRAASYISPRAPPNTHHRYVYLLFAQPAAYRFPECFSHVFPETVSARAGFDIMEFVQAAGLDPPIAMNYFIGRHEPADGETTMPYSATTTSFRSVDCPTRTVGLV
;
A
#
# COMPACT_ATOMS: atom_id res chain seq x y z
N MET A 1 -66.45 -43.29 -4.77
CA MET A 1 -66.35 -44.57 -5.51
C MET A 1 -66.60 -44.26 -6.98
N ASN A 2 -65.96 -45.02 -7.88
CA ASN A 2 -66.04 -44.94 -9.34
C ASN A 2 -65.46 -43.65 -9.97
N ASN A 3 -65.04 -43.67 -11.24
CA ASN A 3 -64.25 -44.66 -12.02
C ASN A 3 -63.96 -44.01 -13.39
N GLN A 4 -62.81 -44.34 -14.01
CA GLN A 4 -62.57 -44.23 -15.47
C GLN A 4 -62.64 -42.79 -16.06
N ASP A 5 -62.05 -42.44 -17.20
CA ASP A 5 -61.61 -43.23 -18.37
C ASP A 5 -60.14 -42.99 -18.79
N GLN A 6 -59.60 -43.93 -19.57
CA GLN A 6 -58.33 -43.83 -20.28
C GLN A 6 -58.55 -43.28 -21.70
N GLN A 7 -57.57 -42.56 -22.25
CA GLN A 7 -57.25 -42.58 -23.69
C GLN A 7 -55.74 -42.35 -23.89
N GLN A 8 -55.04 -43.37 -24.40
CA GLN A 8 -53.74 -43.27 -25.08
C GLN A 8 -54.01 -42.84 -26.56
N ILE A 9 -53.10 -42.58 -27.50
CA ILE A 9 -51.79 -43.15 -27.95
C ILE A 9 -51.21 -42.11 -29.00
N PRO A 10 -49.96 -42.12 -29.54
CA PRO A 10 -48.56 -42.20 -29.01
C PRO A 10 -47.58 -41.09 -29.56
N GLN A 11 -46.25 -41.30 -29.34
CA GLN A 11 -45.07 -40.76 -30.06
C GLN A 11 -44.77 -39.25 -29.89
N GLN A 12 -43.52 -38.76 -29.74
CA GLN A 12 -42.17 -39.34 -29.60
C GLN A 12 -41.26 -38.21 -28.99
N ASP A 13 -40.01 -38.36 -28.55
CA ASP A 13 -38.97 -39.42 -28.58
C ASP A 13 -38.27 -39.53 -27.18
N ASP A 14 -37.28 -40.42 -27.02
CA ASP A 14 -36.49 -40.60 -25.79
C ASP A 14 -35.43 -39.50 -25.53
N GLU A 15 -35.44 -38.86 -24.35
CA GLU A 15 -34.30 -38.07 -23.87
C GLU A 15 -33.52 -38.87 -22.79
N VAL A 16 -32.44 -39.53 -23.21
CA VAL A 16 -31.55 -40.28 -22.32
C VAL A 16 -30.71 -39.29 -21.48
N ASN A 17 -30.91 -39.36 -20.17
CA ASN A 17 -30.28 -38.48 -19.18
C ASN A 17 -28.78 -38.80 -18.96
N GLU A 18 -27.90 -38.26 -19.80
CA GLU A 18 -26.45 -38.29 -19.56
C GLU A 18 -26.02 -37.26 -18.52
N GLN A 19 -25.94 -37.67 -17.26
CA GLN A 19 -25.27 -36.93 -16.20
C GLN A 19 -23.74 -36.96 -16.39
N THR A 20 -23.21 -36.08 -17.23
CA THR A 20 -21.75 -35.91 -17.41
C THR A 20 -21.16 -35.06 -16.27
N PRO A 21 -20.37 -35.60 -15.32
CA PRO A 21 -20.03 -34.86 -14.08
C PRO A 21 -18.93 -33.79 -14.23
N LEU A 22 -18.53 -33.43 -15.46
CA LEU A 22 -17.31 -32.68 -15.75
C LEU A 22 -17.51 -31.19 -16.11
N LEU A 23 -18.75 -30.69 -16.15
CA LEU A 23 -19.07 -29.29 -16.50
C LEU A 23 -19.37 -28.37 -15.30
N HIS A 24 -19.12 -28.84 -14.07
CA HIS A 24 -19.13 -27.99 -12.87
C HIS A 24 -17.74 -27.86 -12.23
N ALA A 25 -16.76 -27.48 -13.06
CA ALA A 25 -15.65 -26.67 -12.59
C ALA A 25 -16.18 -25.29 -12.15
N THR A 26 -16.78 -25.23 -10.95
CA THR A 26 -16.85 -23.95 -10.23
C THR A 26 -15.44 -23.38 -10.21
N PRO A 27 -15.20 -22.14 -10.65
CA PRO A 27 -13.86 -21.57 -10.59
C PRO A 27 -13.45 -21.56 -9.13
N ARG A 28 -12.53 -22.45 -8.75
CA ARG A 28 -11.91 -22.47 -7.43
C ARG A 28 -11.10 -21.19 -7.33
N THR A 29 -11.77 -20.12 -6.89
CA THR A 29 -11.13 -18.89 -6.45
C THR A 29 -10.24 -19.27 -5.30
N GLU A 30 -8.93 -19.37 -5.56
CA GLU A 30 -7.97 -19.77 -4.55
C GLU A 30 -8.16 -18.88 -3.31
N PRO A 31 -8.29 -19.48 -2.11
CA PRO A 31 -8.54 -18.71 -0.92
C PRO A 31 -7.37 -17.72 -0.71
N TYR A 32 -7.71 -16.44 -0.54
CA TYR A 32 -6.74 -15.35 -0.39
C TYR A 32 -5.65 -15.65 0.64
N SER A 33 -5.99 -16.42 1.68
CA SER A 33 -5.03 -17.08 2.55
C SER A 33 -5.61 -18.37 3.12
N VAL A 34 -4.80 -19.44 3.20
CA VAL A 34 -5.18 -20.76 3.75
C VAL A 34 -5.42 -20.77 5.26
N PHE A 35 -4.99 -19.74 5.99
CA PHE A 35 -5.20 -19.65 7.43
C PHE A 35 -6.70 -19.61 7.77
N THR A 36 -7.12 -20.38 8.76
CA THR A 36 -8.50 -20.34 9.27
C THR A 36 -8.82 -18.98 9.90
N SER A 37 -10.10 -18.64 10.05
CA SER A 37 -10.53 -17.38 10.66
C SER A 37 -9.95 -17.17 12.08
N THR A 38 -9.81 -18.26 12.85
CA THR A 38 -9.19 -18.22 14.18
C THR A 38 -7.68 -17.99 14.11
N GLN A 39 -6.98 -18.65 13.18
CA GLN A 39 -5.54 -18.42 12.96
C GLN A 39 -5.28 -16.97 12.50
N LYS A 40 -6.07 -16.45 11.55
CA LYS A 40 -6.00 -15.05 11.09
C LYS A 40 -6.15 -14.07 12.26
N ARG A 41 -7.18 -14.26 13.11
CA ARG A 41 -7.38 -13.46 14.33
C ARG A 41 -6.19 -13.54 15.30
N LEU A 42 -5.63 -14.72 15.54
CA LEU A 42 -4.50 -14.91 16.45
C LEU A 42 -3.20 -14.26 15.92
N ILE A 43 -2.91 -14.42 14.63
CA ILE A 43 -1.75 -13.79 13.97
C ILE A 43 -1.85 -12.27 14.06
N ILE A 44 -3.04 -11.70 13.81
CA ILE A 44 -3.28 -10.25 13.87
C ILE A 44 -3.26 -9.73 15.31
N LEU A 45 -3.78 -10.49 16.28
CA LEU A 45 -3.64 -10.16 17.70
C LEU A 45 -2.17 -10.14 18.13
N THR A 46 -1.38 -11.13 17.70
CA THR A 46 0.07 -11.18 17.97
C THR A 46 0.77 -9.97 17.34
N ALA A 47 0.44 -9.62 16.10
CA ALA A 47 0.95 -8.44 15.42
C ALA A 47 0.53 -7.12 16.12
N ALA A 48 -0.71 -7.03 16.62
CA ALA A 48 -1.21 -5.87 17.37
C ALA A 48 -0.52 -5.70 18.75
N LEU A 49 -0.23 -6.81 19.43
CA LEU A 49 0.55 -6.81 20.66
C LEU A 49 2.01 -6.40 20.36
N ALA A 50 2.60 -6.91 19.28
CA ALA A 50 3.93 -6.52 18.85
C ALA A 50 4.03 -5.02 18.50
N SER A 51 3.03 -4.46 17.81
CA SER A 51 2.98 -3.04 17.46
C SER A 51 2.90 -2.13 18.70
N SER A 52 2.22 -2.60 19.76
CA SER A 52 2.01 -1.83 21.01
C SER A 52 3.30 -1.49 21.78
N PHE A 53 4.38 -2.27 21.62
CA PHE A 53 5.65 -2.01 22.32
C PHE A 53 6.30 -0.67 21.93
N SER A 54 6.19 -0.24 20.66
CA SER A 54 6.74 1.03 20.16
C SER A 54 6.14 2.27 20.86
N PRO A 55 4.81 2.48 20.86
CA PRO A 55 4.19 3.59 21.57
C PRO A 55 4.25 3.40 23.10
N LEU A 56 4.23 2.17 23.63
CA LEU A 56 4.36 1.94 25.07
C LEU A 56 5.71 2.45 25.58
N SER A 57 6.80 2.09 24.91
CA SER A 57 8.19 2.51 25.23
C SER A 57 8.45 4.01 25.10
N ALA A 58 7.70 4.67 24.22
CA ALA A 58 7.74 6.13 24.10
C ALA A 58 7.08 6.80 25.31
N ASN A 59 5.89 6.31 25.70
CA ASN A 59 5.03 7.00 26.68
C ASN A 59 5.29 6.63 28.15
N ILE A 60 5.69 5.38 28.43
CA ILE A 60 6.04 4.91 29.80
C ILE A 60 7.20 5.69 30.45
N TYR A 61 7.95 6.41 29.63
CA TYR A 61 9.13 7.17 30.03
C TYR A 61 8.81 8.58 30.57
N TYR A 62 7.67 9.18 30.21
CA TYR A 62 7.30 10.56 30.59
C TYR A 62 7.25 10.85 32.10
N PRO A 63 6.68 9.99 32.97
CA PRO A 63 6.56 10.30 34.39
C PRO A 63 7.91 10.33 35.10
N ALA A 64 8.88 9.53 34.61
CA ALA A 64 10.20 9.38 35.21
C ALA A 64 11.21 10.46 34.79
N LEU A 65 10.90 11.35 33.82
CA LEU A 65 11.88 12.28 33.25
C LEU A 65 12.58 13.14 34.32
N ASN A 66 11.81 13.62 35.31
CA ASN A 66 12.35 14.45 36.41
C ASN A 66 13.25 13.64 37.34
N SER A 67 12.85 12.42 37.68
CA SER A 67 13.65 11.49 38.50
C SER A 67 14.95 11.07 37.81
N ILE A 68 14.90 10.77 36.50
CA ILE A 68 16.09 10.46 35.69
C ILE A 68 17.02 11.69 35.59
N ALA A 69 16.46 12.89 35.39
CA ALA A 69 17.24 14.13 35.34
C ALA A 69 17.99 14.37 36.67
N LYS A 70 17.30 14.14 37.80
CA LYS A 70 17.86 14.29 39.15
C LYS A 70 18.95 13.26 39.45
N ASP A 71 18.69 11.97 39.15
CA ASP A 71 19.62 10.86 39.41
C ASP A 71 20.91 10.97 38.57
N LEU A 72 20.76 11.26 37.27
CA LEU A 72 21.89 11.46 36.35
C LEU A 72 22.51 12.88 36.41
N ARG A 73 22.00 13.77 37.29
CA ARG A 73 22.47 15.15 37.50
C ARG A 73 22.54 15.99 36.22
N VAL A 74 21.52 15.87 35.36
CA VAL A 74 21.40 16.60 34.09
C VAL A 74 20.14 17.47 34.05
N SER A 75 20.12 18.43 33.12
CA SER A 75 18.95 19.30 32.96
C SER A 75 17.76 18.58 32.31
N ALA A 76 16.53 19.03 32.60
CA ALA A 76 15.33 18.56 31.90
C ALA A 76 15.40 18.73 30.37
N SER A 77 16.16 19.70 29.86
CA SER A 77 16.40 19.85 28.42
C SER A 77 17.25 18.71 27.86
N GLN A 78 18.29 18.28 28.59
CA GLN A 78 19.11 17.14 28.20
C GLN A 78 18.30 15.84 28.22
N ILE A 79 17.46 15.62 29.24
CA ILE A 79 16.57 14.45 29.26
C ILE A 79 15.55 14.49 28.12
N ASN A 80 14.99 15.65 27.75
CA ASN A 80 14.12 15.73 26.57
C ASN A 80 14.82 15.35 25.26
N LEU A 81 16.13 15.58 25.11
CA LEU A 81 16.88 15.08 23.93
C LEU A 81 16.84 13.55 23.78
N THR A 82 16.61 12.81 24.87
CA THR A 82 16.42 11.35 24.82
C THR A 82 15.08 10.96 24.18
N ILE A 83 14.06 11.82 24.27
CA ILE A 83 12.78 11.68 23.56
C ILE A 83 12.98 12.07 22.10
N THR A 84 13.62 13.21 21.82
CA THR A 84 13.97 13.66 20.46
C THR A 84 14.74 12.59 19.68
N THR A 85 15.78 12.02 20.27
CA THR A 85 16.62 10.98 19.64
C THR A 85 15.84 9.69 19.41
N TYR A 86 14.99 9.29 20.37
CA TYR A 86 14.06 8.17 20.22
C TYR A 86 13.11 8.41 19.03
N MET A 87 12.53 9.60 18.89
CA MET A 87 11.61 9.93 17.81
C MET A 87 12.29 9.98 16.42
N ILE A 88 13.51 10.53 16.32
CA ILE A 88 14.27 10.51 15.05
C ILE A 88 14.47 9.06 14.56
N CYS A 89 14.89 8.18 15.46
CA CYS A 89 15.05 6.75 15.15
C CYS A 89 13.70 6.07 14.83
N GLN A 90 12.62 6.47 15.51
CA GLN A 90 11.26 5.96 15.25
C GLN A 90 10.75 6.37 13.86
N GLY A 91 11.21 7.51 13.33
CA GLY A 91 10.94 7.94 11.96
C GLY A 91 11.70 7.13 10.91
N LEU A 92 13.00 6.89 11.15
CA LEU A 92 13.92 6.28 10.19
C LEU A 92 13.86 4.74 10.13
N ALA A 93 13.87 4.06 11.28
CA ALA A 93 14.02 2.61 11.33
C ALA A 93 12.90 1.83 10.61
N PRO A 94 11.61 2.26 10.61
CA PRO A 94 10.57 1.59 9.81
C PRO A 94 10.85 1.52 8.31
N MET A 95 11.63 2.46 7.76
CA MET A 95 12.05 2.44 6.34
C MET A 95 13.00 1.27 6.05
N LEU A 96 13.87 0.95 7.01
CA LEU A 96 14.82 -0.17 6.91
C LEU A 96 14.10 -1.51 7.18
N THR A 97 13.31 -1.58 8.27
CA THR A 97 12.62 -2.83 8.65
C THR A 97 11.54 -3.22 7.66
N GLY A 98 10.86 -2.26 7.01
CA GLY A 98 9.86 -2.55 5.97
C GLY A 98 10.47 -3.25 4.77
N SER A 99 11.53 -2.67 4.19
CA SER A 99 12.24 -3.28 3.05
C SER A 99 12.89 -4.62 3.41
N LEU A 100 13.43 -4.76 4.62
CA LEU A 100 13.92 -6.05 5.12
C LEU A 100 12.77 -7.07 5.17
N ALA A 101 11.59 -6.67 5.64
CA ALA A 101 10.45 -7.58 5.77
C ALA A 101 9.80 -7.98 4.45
N ASP A 102 9.91 -7.15 3.41
CA ASP A 102 9.44 -7.49 2.06
C ASP A 102 10.39 -8.47 1.34
N GLN A 103 11.66 -8.54 1.75
CA GLN A 103 12.70 -9.35 1.09
C GLN A 103 13.07 -10.62 1.86
N ALA A 104 13.28 -10.50 3.18
CA ALA A 104 13.66 -11.61 4.05
C ALA A 104 12.44 -12.34 4.66
N GLY A 105 11.31 -11.64 4.80
CA GLY A 105 10.07 -12.15 5.41
C GLY A 105 9.63 -11.36 6.64
N ARG A 106 8.35 -11.50 7.03
CA ARG A 106 7.79 -10.82 8.20
C ARG A 106 8.38 -11.37 9.50
N ARG A 107 8.62 -12.68 9.57
CA ARG A 107 9.09 -13.35 10.78
C ARG A 107 10.53 -12.96 11.15
N PRO A 108 11.54 -13.00 10.26
CA PRO A 108 12.89 -12.50 10.58
C PRO A 108 12.91 -11.02 10.96
N ALA A 109 12.07 -10.19 10.32
CA ALA A 109 11.99 -8.77 10.64
C ALA A 109 11.48 -8.54 12.08
N TYR A 110 10.45 -9.26 12.53
CA TYR A 110 10.05 -9.25 13.94
C TYR A 110 11.14 -9.75 14.88
N ILE A 111 11.83 -10.83 14.51
CA ILE A 111 12.91 -11.40 15.34
C ILE A 111 14.03 -10.38 15.55
N LEU A 112 14.51 -9.75 14.48
CA LEU A 112 15.54 -8.71 14.56
C LEU A 112 15.08 -7.52 15.42
N CYS A 113 13.85 -7.05 15.21
CA CYS A 113 13.24 -5.97 16.00
C CYS A 113 13.25 -6.30 17.52
N PHE A 114 12.72 -7.46 17.89
CA PHE A 114 12.64 -7.87 19.30
C PHE A 114 14.01 -8.15 19.95
N VAL A 115 14.98 -8.71 19.21
CA VAL A 115 16.35 -8.91 19.73
C VAL A 115 17.01 -7.56 20.04
N ILE A 116 16.98 -6.61 19.11
CA ILE A 116 17.52 -5.26 19.32
C ILE A 116 16.80 -4.56 20.47
N TYR A 117 15.48 -4.68 20.53
CA TYR A 117 14.66 -4.05 21.56
C TYR A 117 14.93 -4.62 22.96
N ILE A 118 14.94 -5.95 23.13
CA ILE A 118 15.18 -6.61 24.43
C ILE A 118 16.59 -6.26 24.92
N PHE A 119 17.61 -6.39 24.06
CA PHE A 119 18.98 -6.00 24.41
C PHE A 119 19.08 -4.52 24.80
N GLY A 120 18.46 -3.63 24.02
CA GLY A 120 18.41 -2.19 24.31
C GLY A 120 17.76 -1.87 25.66
N ASN A 121 16.69 -2.58 26.04
CA ASN A 121 16.05 -2.41 27.35
C ASN A 121 16.92 -2.93 28.50
N ILE A 122 17.54 -4.10 28.37
CA ILE A 122 18.46 -4.62 29.40
C ILE A 122 19.64 -3.66 29.58
N ALA A 123 20.21 -3.18 28.47
CA ALA A 123 21.30 -2.20 28.50
C ALA A 123 20.87 -0.87 29.14
N LEU A 124 19.65 -0.37 28.87
CA LEU A 124 19.08 0.83 29.50
C LEU A 124 18.85 0.66 30.99
N ALA A 125 18.33 -0.50 31.43
CA ALA A 125 18.08 -0.81 32.83
C ALA A 125 19.35 -0.82 33.69
N LEU A 126 20.50 -1.09 33.07
CA LEU A 126 21.82 -1.09 33.71
C LEU A 126 22.54 0.27 33.64
N GLN A 127 21.98 1.30 32.98
CA GLN A 127 22.68 2.58 32.82
C GLN A 127 22.72 3.45 34.07
N ARG A 128 23.86 4.13 34.23
CA ARG A 128 24.09 5.20 35.22
C ARG A 128 24.73 6.45 34.59
N SER A 129 24.66 6.57 33.26
CA SER A 129 25.35 7.62 32.48
C SER A 129 24.45 8.18 31.40
N TYR A 130 24.33 9.52 31.34
CA TYR A 130 23.43 10.20 30.41
C TYR A 130 23.76 9.97 28.93
N PRO A 131 25.02 10.09 28.44
CA PRO A 131 25.35 9.83 27.04
C PRO A 131 25.02 8.38 26.60
N ALA A 132 25.23 7.41 27.49
CA ALA A 132 24.90 6.02 27.21
C ALA A 132 23.39 5.79 27.19
N LEU A 133 22.62 6.39 28.10
CA LEU A 133 21.16 6.37 28.07
C LEU A 133 20.61 7.01 26.78
N LEU A 134 21.18 8.14 26.35
CA LEU A 134 20.81 8.83 25.11
C LEU A 134 21.01 7.93 23.88
N ALA A 135 22.18 7.30 23.75
CA ALA A 135 22.49 6.38 22.65
C ALA A 135 21.62 5.11 22.69
N LEU A 136 21.41 4.51 23.87
CA LEU A 136 20.63 3.29 24.00
C LEU A 136 19.12 3.53 23.80
N ARG A 137 18.59 4.74 24.08
CA ARG A 137 17.23 5.14 23.68
C ARG A 137 17.06 5.18 22.16
N ALA A 138 18.12 5.54 21.41
CA ALA A 138 18.13 5.43 19.95
C ALA A 138 18.00 3.95 19.51
N VAL A 139 18.82 3.06 20.08
CA VAL A 139 18.81 1.61 19.80
C VAL A 139 17.46 0.97 20.15
N GLN A 140 16.89 1.27 21.32
CA GLN A 140 15.57 0.80 21.75
C GLN A 140 14.46 1.23 20.76
N SER A 141 14.55 2.46 20.24
CA SER A 141 13.61 2.94 19.22
C SER A 141 13.74 2.16 17.91
N CYS A 142 14.97 1.95 17.41
CA CYS A 142 15.21 1.16 16.20
C CYS A 142 14.64 -0.26 16.29
N GLY A 143 14.76 -0.92 17.46
CA GLY A 143 14.19 -2.25 17.70
C GLY A 143 12.66 -2.28 17.80
N SER A 144 12.02 -1.22 18.31
CA SER A 144 10.56 -1.22 18.50
C SER A 144 9.77 -0.64 17.32
N SER A 145 10.26 0.41 16.66
CA SER A 145 9.45 1.22 15.75
C SER A 145 8.95 0.45 14.51
N GLY A 146 9.74 -0.53 14.05
CA GLY A 146 9.40 -1.35 12.90
C GLY A 146 8.15 -2.22 13.09
N THR A 147 7.83 -2.62 14.32
CA THR A 147 6.73 -3.57 14.59
C THR A 147 5.35 -3.03 14.21
N VAL A 148 5.18 -1.70 14.22
CA VAL A 148 3.92 -1.04 13.79
C VAL A 148 3.72 -1.17 12.27
N ALA A 149 4.78 -1.03 11.48
CA ALA A 149 4.72 -1.22 10.03
C ALA A 149 4.52 -2.70 9.69
N LEU A 150 5.24 -3.60 10.38
CA LEU A 150 5.09 -5.05 10.24
C LEU A 150 3.66 -5.51 10.54
N ALA A 151 2.99 -4.96 11.55
CA ALA A 151 1.62 -5.36 11.87
C ALA A 151 0.61 -5.02 10.78
N SER A 152 0.74 -3.84 10.17
CA SER A 152 -0.03 -3.45 8.99
C SER A 152 0.27 -4.32 7.77
N ALA A 153 1.54 -4.70 7.57
CA ALA A 153 1.96 -5.58 6.47
C ALA A 153 1.40 -7.01 6.63
N VAL A 154 1.49 -7.60 7.83
CA VAL A 154 0.90 -8.92 8.14
C VAL A 154 -0.60 -8.93 7.90
N ALA A 155 -1.32 -7.90 8.35
CA ALA A 155 -2.76 -7.77 8.10
C ALA A 155 -3.05 -7.67 6.59
N ALA A 156 -2.24 -6.91 5.83
CA ALA A 156 -2.37 -6.81 4.38
C ALA A 156 -2.06 -8.14 3.66
N ASP A 157 -1.12 -8.94 4.17
CA ASP A 157 -0.72 -10.22 3.57
C ASP A 157 -1.80 -11.30 3.73
N ILE A 158 -2.50 -11.37 4.88
CA ILE A 158 -3.41 -12.50 5.18
C ILE A 158 -4.92 -12.16 5.13
N ILE A 159 -5.29 -10.87 5.10
CA ILE A 159 -6.70 -10.43 5.08
C ILE A 159 -7.09 -9.80 3.73
N THR A 160 -8.23 -10.28 3.22
CA THR A 160 -8.89 -9.79 2.00
C THR A 160 -9.15 -8.29 2.06
N SER A 161 -9.15 -7.62 0.91
CA SER A 161 -9.38 -6.17 0.84
C SER A 161 -10.71 -5.71 1.47
N ALA A 162 -11.74 -6.57 1.49
CA ALA A 162 -13.04 -6.32 2.11
C ALA A 162 -12.96 -6.23 3.64
N ASP A 163 -12.34 -7.22 4.29
CA ASP A 163 -12.28 -7.29 5.76
C ASP A 163 -11.11 -6.46 6.34
N ARG A 164 -10.15 -6.06 5.50
CA ARG A 164 -8.89 -5.41 5.90
C ARG A 164 -9.08 -4.22 6.84
N GLY A 165 -10.10 -3.39 6.62
CA GLY A 165 -10.38 -2.22 7.47
C GLY A 165 -10.63 -2.59 8.94
N MET A 166 -11.42 -3.63 9.20
CA MET A 166 -11.72 -4.09 10.57
C MET A 166 -10.45 -4.62 11.26
N TYR A 167 -9.69 -5.45 10.55
CA TYR A 167 -8.48 -6.06 11.10
C TYR A 167 -7.31 -5.08 11.28
N MET A 168 -7.16 -4.08 10.40
CA MET A 168 -6.23 -2.97 10.60
C MET A 168 -6.64 -2.08 11.78
N GLY A 169 -7.95 -1.93 12.05
CA GLY A 169 -8.46 -1.31 13.27
C GLY A 169 -7.99 -2.04 14.52
N PHE A 170 -8.17 -3.36 14.59
CA PHE A 170 -7.66 -4.18 15.70
C PHE A 170 -6.12 -4.09 15.83
N ALA A 171 -5.38 -4.15 14.73
CA ALA A 171 -3.92 -3.99 14.70
C ALA A 171 -3.43 -2.62 15.22
N SER A 172 -4.31 -1.61 15.19
CA SER A 172 -4.03 -0.24 15.63
C SER A 172 -4.41 0.04 17.09
N LEU A 173 -5.17 -0.83 17.76
CA LEU A 173 -5.61 -0.62 19.16
C LEU A 173 -4.43 -0.41 20.12
N GLY A 174 -3.32 -1.13 19.92
CA GLY A 174 -2.09 -0.95 20.70
C GLY A 174 -1.55 0.48 20.65
N ASN A 175 -1.65 1.15 19.50
CA ASN A 175 -1.23 2.55 19.33
C ASN A 175 -2.16 3.55 20.03
N ILE A 176 -3.43 3.20 20.21
CA ILE A 176 -4.44 4.07 20.84
C ILE A 176 -4.38 3.94 22.37
N LEU A 177 -4.17 2.73 22.89
CA LEU A 177 -4.19 2.46 24.34
C LEU A 177 -2.84 2.73 25.03
N ALA A 178 -1.72 2.56 24.33
CA ALA A 178 -0.39 2.71 24.93
C ALA A 178 -0.06 4.12 25.48
N PRO A 179 -0.49 5.25 24.87
CA PRO A 179 -0.32 6.58 25.45
C PRO A 179 -1.05 6.78 26.78
N SER A 180 -2.14 6.05 27.01
CA SER A 180 -2.90 6.07 28.26
C SER A 180 -2.25 5.18 29.34
N ILE A 181 -1.91 3.94 28.96
CA ILE A 181 -1.44 2.90 29.89
C ILE A 181 0.03 3.13 30.27
N GLY A 182 0.87 3.56 29.33
CA GLY A 182 2.30 3.75 29.51
C GLY A 182 2.63 4.65 30.71
N PRO A 183 2.18 5.92 30.73
CA PRO A 183 2.51 6.83 31.83
C PRO A 183 2.02 6.36 33.20
N ILE A 184 0.91 5.62 33.28
CA ILE A 184 0.44 5.04 34.55
C ILE A 184 1.44 4.00 35.05
N LEU A 185 1.82 3.03 34.20
CA LEU A 185 2.83 2.02 34.53
C LEU A 185 4.18 2.66 34.86
N GLY A 186 4.60 3.67 34.08
CA GLY A 186 5.85 4.39 34.29
C GLY A 186 5.90 5.12 35.63
N GLY A 187 4.80 5.77 36.02
CA GLY A 187 4.69 6.47 37.30
C GLY A 187 4.71 5.52 38.50
N VAL A 188 3.99 4.38 38.41
CA VAL A 188 4.02 3.33 39.44
C VAL A 188 5.44 2.75 39.58
N LEU A 189 6.06 2.33 38.46
CA LEU A 189 7.38 1.70 38.48
C LEU A 189 8.46 2.67 38.97
N SER A 190 8.48 3.91 38.47
CA SER A 190 9.47 4.91 38.87
C SER A 190 9.35 5.28 40.36
N LYS A 191 8.12 5.48 40.87
CA LYS A 191 7.88 5.84 42.26
C LYS A 191 8.31 4.75 43.26
N TYR A 192 8.00 3.48 43.00
CA TYR A 192 8.19 2.41 43.99
C TYR A 192 9.45 1.57 43.79
N LEU A 193 9.95 1.46 42.54
CA LEU A 193 11.08 0.58 42.17
C LEU A 193 12.23 1.33 41.49
N GLY A 194 12.11 2.64 41.31
CA GLY A 194 13.08 3.47 40.57
C GLY A 194 12.89 3.41 39.06
N TRP A 195 13.40 4.43 38.36
CA TRP A 195 13.19 4.59 36.92
C TRP A 195 13.78 3.44 36.09
N GLN A 196 14.81 2.75 36.59
CA GLN A 196 15.41 1.57 35.94
C GLN A 196 14.41 0.41 35.82
N ALA A 197 13.43 0.31 36.73
CA ALA A 197 12.41 -0.72 36.70
C ALA A 197 11.50 -0.64 35.47
N ILE A 198 11.36 0.56 34.85
CA ILE A 198 10.66 0.74 33.57
C ILE A 198 11.31 -0.12 32.49
N PHE A 199 12.64 -0.08 32.38
CA PHE A 199 13.38 -0.82 31.36
C PHE A 199 13.43 -2.32 31.65
N TRP A 200 13.51 -2.73 32.92
CA TRP A 200 13.35 -4.14 33.31
C TRP A 200 11.96 -4.69 32.98
N PHE A 201 10.89 -3.91 33.23
CA PHE A 201 9.53 -4.27 32.86
C PHE A 201 9.37 -4.41 31.35
N LEU A 202 9.88 -3.46 30.57
CA LEU A 202 9.84 -3.52 29.10
C LEU A 202 10.65 -4.70 28.54
N ALA A 203 11.80 -5.04 29.14
CA ALA A 203 12.60 -6.21 28.77
C ALA A 203 11.88 -7.53 29.09
N SER A 204 11.30 -7.67 30.29
CA SER A 204 10.60 -8.90 30.70
C SER A 204 9.29 -9.10 29.95
N ALA A 205 8.50 -8.03 29.72
CA ALA A 205 7.30 -8.08 28.91
C ALA A 205 7.61 -8.46 27.45
N ALA A 206 8.66 -7.89 26.86
CA ALA A 206 9.06 -8.25 25.50
C ALA A 206 9.67 -9.65 25.41
N GLY A 207 10.46 -10.09 26.38
CA GLY A 207 10.94 -11.48 26.45
C GLY A 207 9.78 -12.48 26.54
N THR A 208 8.81 -12.21 27.40
CA THR A 208 7.59 -13.02 27.57
C THR A 208 6.75 -13.09 26.29
N PHE A 209 6.68 -12.00 25.53
CA PHE A 209 6.01 -11.96 24.23
C PHE A 209 6.82 -12.61 23.10
N PHE A 210 8.14 -12.46 23.13
CA PHE A 210 9.06 -12.92 22.10
C PHE A 210 9.18 -14.44 22.05
N VAL A 211 9.09 -15.14 23.18
CA VAL A 211 9.14 -16.61 23.23
C VAL A 211 7.98 -17.25 22.44
N PRO A 212 6.68 -16.94 22.68
CA PRO A 212 5.58 -17.41 21.83
C PRO A 212 5.72 -17.00 20.36
N LEU A 213 6.25 -15.80 20.06
CA LEU A 213 6.51 -15.36 18.69
C LEU A 213 7.52 -16.27 17.99
N LEU A 214 8.65 -16.58 18.65
CA LEU A 214 9.66 -17.51 18.14
C LEU A 214 9.09 -18.92 17.91
N LEU A 215 8.29 -19.42 18.85
CA LEU A 215 7.75 -20.78 18.79
C LEU A 215 6.66 -20.94 17.72
N PHE A 216 5.72 -19.99 17.63
CA PHE A 216 4.44 -20.21 16.93
C PHE A 216 4.13 -19.23 15.78
N PHE A 217 4.72 -18.05 15.73
CA PHE A 217 4.34 -17.04 14.72
C PHE A 217 4.80 -17.46 13.31
N PRO A 218 3.89 -17.75 12.37
CA PRO A 218 4.24 -18.24 11.03
C PRO A 218 4.82 -17.12 10.17
N GLU A 219 5.53 -17.48 9.10
CA GLU A 219 5.81 -16.53 8.02
C GLU A 219 4.52 -16.24 7.25
N THR A 220 4.31 -14.96 6.89
CA THR A 220 3.12 -14.50 6.17
C THR A 220 3.44 -13.75 4.88
N CYS A 221 4.72 -13.44 4.61
CA CYS A 221 5.14 -12.71 3.43
C CYS A 221 4.77 -13.48 2.15
N ARG A 222 3.90 -12.88 1.33
CA ARG A 222 3.39 -13.51 0.10
C ARG A 222 4.48 -13.90 -0.90
N GLY A 223 5.56 -13.12 -0.97
CA GLY A 223 6.71 -13.44 -1.83
C GLY A 223 7.51 -14.67 -1.40
N ILE A 224 7.23 -15.24 -0.23
CA ILE A 224 7.96 -16.38 0.34
C ILE A 224 7.04 -17.60 0.51
N VAL A 225 5.82 -17.41 1.03
CA VAL A 225 4.88 -18.52 1.32
C VAL A 225 3.61 -18.52 0.45
N GLY A 226 3.49 -17.59 -0.50
CA GLY A 226 2.29 -17.42 -1.33
C GLY A 226 1.08 -17.01 -0.50
N ASN A 227 -0.03 -17.74 -0.62
CA ASN A 227 -1.21 -17.61 0.24
C ASN A 227 -1.07 -18.32 1.62
N GLY A 228 0.11 -18.88 1.92
CA GLY A 228 0.42 -19.68 3.09
C GLY A 228 0.48 -21.20 2.82
N SER A 229 0.23 -21.65 1.59
CA SER A 229 0.33 -23.07 1.21
C SER A 229 1.77 -23.58 1.08
N SER A 230 2.72 -22.70 0.72
CA SER A 230 4.11 -23.12 0.55
C SER A 230 4.81 -23.18 1.92
N PRO A 231 5.50 -24.27 2.26
CA PRO A 231 6.21 -24.37 3.54
C PRO A 231 7.33 -23.33 3.59
N ALA A 232 7.42 -22.60 4.70
CA ALA A 232 8.59 -21.77 4.96
C ALA A 232 9.85 -22.65 5.09
N ILE A 233 11.00 -22.11 4.71
CA ILE A 233 12.29 -22.84 4.72
C ILE A 233 13.34 -22.04 5.50
N GLY A 234 14.20 -22.73 6.25
CA GLY A 234 15.30 -22.12 6.98
C GLY A 234 14.83 -21.14 8.06
N TRP A 235 15.37 -19.92 8.07
CA TRP A 235 15.12 -18.94 9.13
C TRP A 235 13.67 -18.43 9.18
N ASN A 236 12.88 -18.71 8.15
CA ASN A 236 11.45 -18.39 8.07
C ASN A 236 10.56 -19.47 8.70
N GLN A 237 11.12 -20.62 9.08
CA GLN A 237 10.38 -21.67 9.79
C GLN A 237 10.12 -21.27 11.25
N THR A 238 8.99 -21.74 11.78
CA THR A 238 8.74 -21.70 13.22
C THR A 238 9.57 -22.77 13.92
N ILE A 239 10.01 -22.52 15.17
CA ILE A 239 10.79 -23.52 15.92
C ILE A 239 9.95 -24.80 16.10
N TRP A 240 8.64 -24.64 16.32
CA TRP A 240 7.70 -25.74 16.39
C TRP A 240 7.64 -26.56 15.09
N SER A 241 7.54 -25.89 13.93
CA SER A 241 7.53 -26.55 12.62
C SER A 241 8.86 -27.25 12.34
N TYR A 242 10.00 -26.63 12.67
CA TYR A 242 11.31 -27.25 12.52
C TYR A 242 11.41 -28.57 13.30
N LEU A 243 10.98 -28.57 14.58
CA LEU A 243 10.95 -29.77 15.42
C LEU A 243 10.04 -30.87 14.86
N GLN A 244 8.87 -30.50 14.32
CA GLN A 244 7.94 -31.46 13.69
C GLN A 244 8.43 -32.01 12.32
N THR A 245 9.20 -31.22 11.57
CA THR A 245 9.68 -31.61 10.22
C THR A 245 10.74 -32.70 10.28
N THR A 246 11.38 -32.91 11.43
CA THR A 246 12.31 -34.04 11.69
C THR A 246 11.71 -35.43 11.47
N THR A 247 10.38 -35.53 11.33
CA THR A 247 9.63 -36.79 11.18
C THR A 247 8.99 -37.04 9.82
N THR A 248 9.04 -36.09 8.87
CA THR A 248 8.40 -36.25 7.55
C THR A 248 9.27 -35.74 6.41
N VAL A 249 9.83 -36.67 5.64
CA VAL A 249 10.57 -36.37 4.40
C VAL A 249 9.57 -36.07 3.27
N THR A 250 9.24 -34.79 3.11
CA THR A 250 8.48 -34.31 1.95
C THR A 250 9.45 -33.72 0.92
N SER A 251 9.40 -34.23 -0.31
CA SER A 251 10.24 -33.74 -1.42
C SER A 251 10.11 -32.22 -1.60
N PRO A 252 11.21 -31.51 -1.94
CA PRO A 252 11.18 -30.06 -2.04
C PRO A 252 10.26 -29.62 -3.18
N ALA A 253 9.20 -28.90 -2.84
CA ALA A 253 8.42 -28.15 -3.80
C ALA A 253 9.32 -27.11 -4.51
N SER A 254 8.93 -26.75 -5.73
CA SER A 254 9.69 -25.90 -6.66
C SER A 254 10.36 -24.70 -5.97
N SER A 255 11.66 -24.54 -6.23
CA SER A 255 12.49 -23.52 -5.60
C SER A 255 12.04 -22.11 -6.00
N VAL A 256 11.28 -21.45 -5.12
CA VAL A 256 11.02 -20.00 -5.22
C VAL A 256 12.38 -19.30 -5.27
N SER A 257 12.60 -18.55 -6.35
CA SER A 257 13.87 -17.85 -6.60
C SER A 257 14.24 -16.97 -5.41
N ARG A 258 15.47 -17.11 -4.89
CA ARG A 258 15.99 -16.25 -3.83
C ARG A 258 16.18 -14.84 -4.39
N SER A 259 15.16 -13.99 -4.21
CA SER A 259 15.26 -12.56 -4.44
C SER A 259 16.51 -12.01 -3.74
N ARG A 260 17.39 -11.32 -4.48
CA ARG A 260 18.55 -10.65 -3.87
C ARG A 260 18.04 -9.55 -2.94
N VAL A 261 18.60 -9.50 -1.74
CA VAL A 261 18.30 -8.47 -0.74
C VAL A 261 18.86 -7.14 -1.24
N ASN A 262 18.03 -6.36 -1.94
CA ASN A 262 18.38 -5.03 -2.44
C ASN A 262 18.21 -4.00 -1.33
N PHE A 263 19.18 -3.11 -1.15
CA PHE A 263 19.08 -2.07 -0.11
C PHE A 263 17.83 -1.18 -0.33
N PRO A 264 17.06 -0.84 0.72
CA PRO A 264 15.90 0.05 0.60
C PRO A 264 16.20 1.33 -0.18
N ASN A 265 15.24 1.80 -0.99
CA ASN A 265 15.33 3.07 -1.69
C ASN A 265 14.52 4.17 -0.96
N PRO A 266 15.08 4.86 0.06
CA PRO A 266 14.39 5.89 0.83
C PRO A 266 14.00 7.11 -0.01
N CYS A 267 14.64 7.33 -1.17
CA CYS A 267 14.31 8.44 -2.06
C CYS A 267 12.90 8.32 -2.65
N SER A 268 12.33 7.11 -2.73
CA SER A 268 10.93 6.90 -3.15
C SER A 268 9.94 7.55 -2.17
N THR A 269 10.16 7.36 -0.86
CA THR A 269 9.37 7.97 0.22
C THR A 269 9.54 9.49 0.26
N LEU A 270 10.78 9.98 0.09
CA LEU A 270 11.05 11.43 0.06
C LEU A 270 10.42 12.12 -1.16
N ARG A 271 10.41 11.48 -2.33
CA ARG A 271 9.75 12.00 -3.54
C ARG A 271 8.24 12.20 -3.36
N LEU A 272 7.60 11.48 -2.43
CA LEU A 272 6.18 11.67 -2.13
C LEU A 272 5.89 13.05 -1.52
N LEU A 273 6.84 13.61 -0.75
CA LEU A 273 6.74 14.97 -0.18
C LEU A 273 6.69 16.05 -1.26
N SER A 274 7.24 15.77 -2.45
CA SER A 274 7.21 16.70 -3.59
C SER A 274 5.88 16.68 -4.37
N ARG A 275 4.96 15.75 -4.09
CA ARG A 275 3.62 15.73 -4.73
C ARG A 275 2.69 16.73 -4.03
N ARG A 276 2.27 17.79 -4.72
CA ARG A 276 1.56 18.96 -4.15
C ARG A 276 0.48 18.64 -3.10
N PRO A 277 -0.63 17.93 -3.38
CA PRO A 277 -1.66 17.69 -2.36
C PRO A 277 -1.16 16.81 -1.21
N VAL A 278 -0.34 15.79 -1.50
CA VAL A 278 0.13 14.82 -0.51
C VAL A 278 1.15 15.44 0.44
N GLY A 279 2.14 16.17 -0.09
CA GLY A 279 3.18 16.84 0.70
C GLY A 279 2.62 17.91 1.65
N LEU A 280 1.64 18.69 1.19
CA LEU A 280 0.98 19.70 2.04
C LEU A 280 0.18 19.06 3.18
N VAL A 281 -0.56 17.97 2.92
CA VAL A 281 -1.29 17.24 3.97
C VAL A 281 -0.33 16.51 4.92
N LEU A 282 0.78 15.95 4.42
CA LEU A 282 1.82 15.32 5.26
C LEU A 282 2.47 16.35 6.21
N PHE A 283 2.84 17.53 5.69
CA PHE A 283 3.37 18.62 6.51
C PHE A 283 2.37 19.08 7.57
N ALA A 284 1.13 19.33 7.16
CA ALA A 284 0.03 19.72 8.04
C ALA A 284 -0.18 18.70 9.19
N ASN A 285 -0.21 17.42 8.85
CA ASN A 285 -0.39 16.34 9.82
C ASN A 285 0.78 16.24 10.81
N GLY A 286 2.01 16.44 10.32
CA GLY A 286 3.20 16.44 11.16
C GLY A 286 3.28 17.63 12.13
N VAL A 287 2.79 18.82 11.74
CA VAL A 287 2.68 19.98 12.65
C VAL A 287 1.62 19.74 13.73
N VAL A 288 0.45 19.22 13.37
CA VAL A 288 -0.60 18.88 14.35
C VAL A 288 -0.10 17.82 15.35
N PHE A 289 0.67 16.83 14.87
CA PHE A 289 1.32 15.83 15.73
C PHE A 289 2.46 16.42 16.58
N SER A 290 3.21 17.42 16.10
CA SER A 290 4.27 18.05 16.89
C SER A 290 3.70 18.86 18.06
N SER A 291 2.53 19.49 17.88
CA SER A 291 1.80 20.16 18.97
C SER A 291 1.34 19.22 20.08
N TYR A 292 0.99 17.97 19.77
CA TYR A 292 0.73 16.94 20.79
C TYR A 292 1.98 16.71 21.65
N TYR A 293 3.15 16.54 21.02
CA TYR A 293 4.42 16.34 21.73
C TYR A 293 4.89 17.58 22.51
N ALA A 294 4.59 18.79 22.05
CA ALA A 294 4.86 20.02 22.81
C ALA A 294 4.09 20.09 24.13
N VAL A 295 2.87 19.55 24.19
CA VAL A 295 2.10 19.46 25.44
C VAL A 295 2.58 18.29 26.29
N THR A 296 2.62 17.08 25.75
CA THR A 296 2.95 15.87 26.53
C THR A 296 4.37 15.86 27.09
N ALA A 297 5.36 16.41 26.38
CA ALA A 297 6.72 16.57 26.90
C ALA A 297 6.86 17.72 27.91
N GLY A 298 5.89 18.63 27.97
CA GLY A 298 5.83 19.70 28.98
C GLY A 298 5.21 19.26 30.30
N ILE A 299 4.22 18.35 30.27
CA ILE A 299 3.46 17.92 31.46
C ILE A 299 4.35 17.57 32.66
N PRO A 300 5.37 16.69 32.57
CA PRO A 300 6.15 16.27 33.74
C PRO A 300 6.86 17.43 34.45
N ALA A 301 7.49 18.33 33.69
CA ALA A 301 8.20 19.48 34.27
C ALA A 301 7.24 20.55 34.82
N LEU A 302 6.12 20.80 34.12
CA LEU A 302 5.14 21.81 34.50
C LEU A 302 4.30 21.39 35.72
N PHE A 303 3.80 20.15 35.72
CA PHE A 303 2.89 19.67 36.77
C PHE A 303 3.65 19.39 38.07
N GLN A 304 4.89 18.90 38.01
CA GLN A 304 5.76 18.87 39.20
C GLN A 304 5.99 20.29 39.75
N LYS A 305 6.32 21.26 38.90
CA LYS A 305 6.61 22.64 39.36
C LYS A 305 5.39 23.38 39.94
N ILE A 306 4.18 23.08 39.46
CA ILE A 306 2.96 23.81 39.84
C ILE A 306 2.20 23.11 40.98
N TYR A 307 2.20 21.78 41.01
CA TYR A 307 1.39 20.97 41.92
C TYR A 307 2.18 20.04 42.85
N ASP A 308 3.52 20.06 42.77
CA ASP A 308 4.44 19.20 43.54
C ASP A 308 4.13 17.69 43.43
N LEU A 309 3.71 17.26 42.23
CA LEU A 309 3.38 15.87 41.97
C LEU A 309 4.64 14.99 41.86
N ASP A 310 4.55 13.80 42.45
CA ASP A 310 5.49 12.71 42.26
C ASP A 310 5.26 12.00 40.91
N ASP A 311 6.16 11.07 40.56
CA ASP A 311 6.13 10.34 39.30
C ASP A 311 4.78 9.60 39.07
N LEU A 312 4.12 9.13 40.14
CA LEU A 312 2.79 8.52 40.02
C LEU A 312 1.70 9.56 39.72
N GLY A 313 1.70 10.68 40.45
CA GLY A 313 0.77 11.80 40.20
C GLY A 313 0.91 12.34 38.77
N ILE A 314 2.16 12.49 38.28
CA ILE A 314 2.43 12.86 36.89
C ILE A 314 1.90 11.79 35.93
N GLY A 315 2.13 10.49 36.20
CA GLY A 315 1.62 9.39 35.38
C GLY A 315 0.10 9.36 35.25
N LEU A 316 -0.62 9.63 36.35
CA LEU A 316 -2.08 9.72 36.36
C LEU A 316 -2.61 10.93 35.56
N CYS A 317 -1.84 12.02 35.44
CA CYS A 317 -2.21 13.20 34.65
C CYS A 317 -2.29 12.93 33.13
N PHE A 318 -1.81 11.79 32.65
CA PHE A 318 -1.98 11.36 31.25
C PHE A 318 -3.31 10.60 31.00
N ILE A 319 -4.05 10.18 32.03
CA ILE A 319 -5.36 9.51 31.86
C ILE A 319 -6.32 10.37 31.01
N PRO A 320 -6.50 11.68 31.27
CA PRO A 320 -7.38 12.53 30.46
C PRO A 320 -6.87 12.73 29.03
N ALA A 321 -5.55 12.81 28.83
CA ALA A 321 -4.95 12.88 27.50
C ALA A 321 -5.30 11.62 26.67
N GLY A 322 -5.09 10.44 27.27
CA GLY A 322 -5.38 9.15 26.66
C GLY A 322 -6.87 8.91 26.42
N LEU A 323 -7.73 9.28 27.37
CA LEU A 323 -9.19 9.19 27.22
C LEU A 323 -9.70 10.12 26.11
N GLY A 324 -9.16 11.33 26.01
CA GLY A 324 -9.45 12.27 24.93
C GLY A 324 -9.09 11.69 23.56
N SER A 325 -7.91 11.09 23.41
CA SER A 325 -7.51 10.41 22.18
C SER A 325 -8.39 9.20 21.84
N LEU A 326 -8.79 8.39 22.83
CA LEU A 326 -9.65 7.21 22.62
C LEU A 326 -11.07 7.58 22.19
N LEU A 327 -11.70 8.54 22.89
CA LEU A 327 -13.04 9.04 22.54
C LEU A 327 -13.04 9.79 21.21
N SER A 328 -11.94 10.47 20.89
CA SER A 328 -11.74 11.10 19.58
C SER A 328 -11.68 10.06 18.45
N ALA A 329 -10.95 8.97 18.63
CA ALA A 329 -10.86 7.91 17.62
C ALA A 329 -12.22 7.28 17.28
N THR A 330 -13.10 7.07 18.27
CA THR A 330 -14.43 6.51 18.04
C THR A 330 -15.42 7.53 17.47
N ALA A 331 -15.58 8.70 18.13
CA ALA A 331 -16.55 9.71 17.72
C ALA A 331 -16.22 10.33 16.35
N ASN A 332 -14.94 10.66 16.10
CA ASN A 332 -14.51 11.25 14.85
C ASN A 332 -14.54 10.24 13.69
N GLY A 333 -14.29 8.95 13.95
CA GLY A 333 -14.44 7.90 12.94
C GLY A 333 -15.85 7.83 12.37
N VAL A 334 -16.87 7.81 13.25
CA VAL A 334 -18.29 7.85 12.86
C VAL A 334 -18.63 9.13 12.08
N LEU A 335 -18.13 10.29 12.54
CA LEU A 335 -18.39 11.58 11.90
C LEU A 335 -17.79 11.67 10.47
N VAL A 336 -16.55 11.18 10.29
CA VAL A 336 -15.85 11.16 9.01
C VAL A 336 -16.54 10.23 8.01
N ASP A 337 -16.94 9.03 8.45
CA ASP A 337 -17.67 8.08 7.60
C ASP A 337 -19.06 8.59 7.23
N TRP A 338 -19.77 9.22 8.16
CA TRP A 338 -21.05 9.87 7.89
C TRP A 338 -20.90 10.99 6.85
N ASN A 339 -19.92 11.90 7.01
CA ASN A 339 -19.73 13.00 6.06
C ASN A 339 -19.31 12.50 4.68
N TYR A 340 -18.47 11.46 4.61
CA TYR A 340 -18.08 10.82 3.35
C TYR A 340 -19.28 10.20 2.63
N ARG A 341 -20.13 9.45 3.34
CA ARG A 341 -21.37 8.87 2.78
C ARG A 341 -22.35 9.96 2.33
N ARG A 342 -22.46 11.06 3.08
CA ARG A 342 -23.27 12.24 2.71
C ARG A 342 -22.73 12.89 1.42
N ALA A 343 -21.43 13.13 1.32
CA ALA A 343 -20.80 13.71 0.15
C ALA A 343 -20.97 12.84 -1.11
N ARG A 344 -20.80 11.50 -0.99
CA ARG A 344 -21.04 10.56 -2.10
C ARG A 344 -22.51 10.54 -2.55
N ARG A 345 -23.47 10.54 -1.62
CA ARG A 345 -24.91 10.64 -1.93
C ARG A 345 -25.24 11.94 -2.67
N ASN A 346 -24.71 13.07 -2.23
CA ASN A 346 -24.90 14.36 -2.89
C ASN A 346 -24.30 14.41 -4.31
N ALA A 347 -23.25 13.61 -4.58
CA ALA A 347 -22.65 13.45 -5.90
C ALA A 347 -23.37 12.41 -6.80
N GLY A 348 -24.53 11.88 -6.38
CA GLY A 348 -25.26 10.84 -7.12
C GLY A 348 -24.60 9.45 -7.13
N GLN A 349 -23.49 9.27 -6.40
CA GLN A 349 -22.70 8.04 -6.42
C GLN A 349 -23.05 7.16 -5.20
N THR A 350 -23.71 6.02 -5.44
CA THR A 350 -24.02 5.06 -4.38
C THR A 350 -22.74 4.36 -3.88
N VAL A 351 -22.61 4.23 -2.56
CA VAL A 351 -21.46 3.55 -1.94
C VAL A 351 -21.76 2.05 -1.89
N HIS A 352 -21.27 1.30 -2.88
CA HIS A 352 -21.27 -0.15 -2.86
C HIS A 352 -20.07 -0.66 -2.06
N ASN A 353 -20.32 -1.48 -1.04
CA ASN A 353 -19.25 -2.17 -0.32
C ASN A 353 -18.50 -3.12 -1.29
N ASN A 354 -17.18 -3.19 -1.16
CA ASN A 354 -16.25 -4.06 -1.90
C ASN A 354 -15.92 -3.71 -3.36
N GLN A 355 -16.39 -2.59 -3.94
CA GLN A 355 -15.89 -2.12 -5.24
C GLN A 355 -14.66 -1.21 -5.12
N LYS A 356 -13.73 -1.32 -6.09
CA LYS A 356 -12.58 -0.42 -6.24
C LYS A 356 -13.12 0.97 -6.58
N GLN A 357 -13.10 1.87 -5.60
CA GLN A 357 -13.81 3.16 -5.69
C GLN A 357 -13.19 4.02 -6.80
N ASP A 358 -14.03 4.65 -7.63
CA ASP A 358 -13.57 5.77 -8.46
C ASP A 358 -13.17 6.91 -7.52
N ILE A 359 -11.86 7.12 -7.47
CA ILE A 359 -11.19 8.14 -6.68
C ILE A 359 -11.12 9.43 -7.49
N ILE A 360 -10.89 9.39 -8.81
CA ILE A 360 -10.62 10.57 -9.64
C ILE A 360 -11.90 11.41 -9.81
N GLY A 361 -13.05 10.77 -10.04
CA GLY A 361 -14.35 11.43 -10.18
C GLY A 361 -14.94 12.02 -8.89
N PHE A 362 -14.26 11.91 -7.74
CA PHE A 362 -14.79 12.35 -6.43
C PHE A 362 -13.84 13.31 -5.68
N PRO A 363 -14.32 14.46 -5.17
CA PRO A 363 -13.53 15.41 -4.37
C PRO A 363 -13.30 14.93 -2.93
N ILE A 364 -12.47 13.91 -2.77
CA ILE A 364 -12.17 13.27 -1.48
C ILE A 364 -11.49 14.23 -0.49
N GLU A 365 -10.66 15.14 -1.00
CA GLU A 365 -10.03 16.22 -0.22
C GLU A 365 -11.08 17.06 0.50
N GLN A 366 -12.16 17.41 -0.19
CA GLN A 366 -13.25 18.22 0.37
C GLN A 366 -14.03 17.44 1.42
N ALA A 367 -14.40 16.19 1.11
CA ALA A 367 -15.18 15.33 2.00
C ALA A 367 -14.46 15.04 3.34
N ARG A 368 -13.12 14.94 3.33
CA ARG A 368 -12.30 14.77 4.55
C ARG A 368 -12.03 16.11 5.25
N LEU A 369 -11.54 17.12 4.53
CA LEU A 369 -11.11 18.39 5.15
C LEU A 369 -12.27 19.23 5.70
N GLN A 370 -13.52 19.00 5.27
CA GLN A 370 -14.73 19.52 5.94
C GLN A 370 -14.80 19.18 7.44
N ILE A 371 -14.25 18.03 7.85
CA ILE A 371 -14.14 17.64 9.27
C ILE A 371 -12.77 18.01 9.82
N GLY A 372 -11.70 17.80 9.04
CA GLY A 372 -10.32 18.01 9.49
C GLY A 372 -9.98 19.47 9.83
N VAL A 373 -10.38 20.43 8.99
CA VAL A 373 -10.04 21.85 9.18
C VAL A 373 -10.71 22.45 10.44
N PRO A 374 -12.03 22.28 10.68
CA PRO A 374 -12.64 22.72 11.93
C PRO A 374 -11.99 22.12 13.18
N MET A 375 -11.56 20.85 13.15
CA MET A 375 -10.90 20.21 14.29
C MET A 375 -9.52 20.82 14.61
N ILE A 376 -8.78 21.32 13.61
CA ILE A 376 -7.51 22.03 13.83
C ILE A 376 -7.74 23.39 14.48
N ILE A 377 -8.72 24.15 13.99
CA ILE A 377 -9.12 25.43 14.56
C ILE A 377 -9.59 25.23 16.02
N LEU A 378 -10.43 24.22 16.24
CA LEU A 378 -10.92 23.84 17.57
C LEU A 378 -9.80 23.35 18.49
N ALA A 379 -8.72 22.77 17.97
CA ALA A 379 -7.55 22.37 18.77
C ALA A 379 -6.64 23.55 19.16
N ALA A 380 -6.60 24.61 18.35
CA ALA A 380 -5.79 25.80 18.60
C ALA A 380 -6.29 26.62 19.80
N VAL A 381 -7.60 26.72 20.00
CA VAL A 381 -8.21 27.53 21.08
C VAL A 381 -7.87 26.97 22.49
N PRO A 382 -8.07 25.68 22.82
CA PRO A 382 -7.63 25.08 24.07
C PRO A 382 -6.13 25.20 24.33
N MET A 383 -5.29 25.22 23.29
CA MET A 383 -3.84 25.44 23.40
C MET A 383 -3.51 26.85 23.93
N ILE A 384 -4.23 27.87 23.44
CA ILE A 384 -4.13 29.25 23.95
C ILE A 384 -4.60 29.31 25.41
N VAL A 385 -5.75 28.68 25.71
CA VAL A 385 -6.30 28.60 27.07
C VAL A 385 -5.29 27.95 28.02
N TYR A 386 -4.65 26.84 27.63
CA TYR A 386 -3.59 26.20 28.42
C TYR A 386 -2.41 27.14 28.69
N GLY A 387 -1.94 27.85 27.66
CA GLY A 387 -0.88 28.85 27.78
C GLY A 387 -1.21 29.96 28.79
N VAL A 388 -2.42 30.52 28.73
CA VAL A 388 -2.91 31.56 29.66
C VAL A 388 -3.12 31.03 31.07
N LEU A 389 -3.70 29.84 31.19
CA LEU A 389 -4.24 29.32 32.45
C LEU A 389 -3.14 28.76 33.36
N MET A 390 -2.20 27.96 32.83
CA MET A 390 -1.20 27.26 33.66
C MET A 390 -0.36 28.19 34.59
N PRO A 391 0.06 29.40 34.18
CA PRO A 391 0.75 30.36 35.06
C PRO A 391 -0.10 30.84 36.24
N LEU A 392 -1.43 30.84 36.11
CA LEU A 392 -2.38 31.22 37.16
C LEU A 392 -2.56 30.12 38.23
N ARG A 393 -1.88 28.97 38.08
CA ARG A 393 -1.95 27.80 38.98
C ARG A 393 -3.40 27.35 39.24
N PRO A 394 -4.15 26.98 38.18
CA PRO A 394 -5.55 26.60 38.31
C PRO A 394 -5.68 25.31 39.14
N PRO A 395 -6.85 24.97 39.69
CA PRO A 395 -7.07 23.66 40.29
C PRO A 395 -6.75 22.54 39.29
N LEU A 396 -6.11 21.46 39.76
CA LEU A 396 -5.60 20.38 38.90
C LEU A 396 -6.66 19.83 37.94
N LEU A 397 -7.91 19.67 38.39
CA LEU A 397 -9.04 19.22 37.58
C LEU A 397 -9.29 20.11 36.33
N VAL A 398 -9.09 21.42 36.45
CA VAL A 398 -9.27 22.36 35.33
C VAL A 398 -8.14 22.20 34.31
N ALA A 399 -6.88 22.09 34.78
CA ALA A 399 -5.75 21.81 33.91
C ALA A 399 -5.90 20.48 33.15
N LEU A 400 -6.36 19.43 33.84
CA LEU A 400 -6.62 18.12 33.26
C LEU A 400 -7.77 18.15 32.23
N THR A 401 -8.84 18.90 32.48
CA THR A 401 -9.93 19.13 31.51
C THR A 401 -9.42 19.82 30.24
N VAL A 402 -8.54 20.83 30.36
CA VAL A 402 -7.95 21.48 29.19
C VAL A 402 -7.04 20.51 28.41
N VAL A 403 -6.22 19.71 29.09
CA VAL A 403 -5.39 18.67 28.45
C VAL A 403 -6.24 17.62 27.71
N PHE A 404 -7.37 17.19 28.29
CA PHE A 404 -8.33 16.30 27.62
C PHE A 404 -8.84 16.89 26.31
N ILE A 405 -9.31 18.15 26.32
CA ILE A 405 -9.86 18.81 25.13
C ILE A 405 -8.79 18.97 24.06
N ILE A 406 -7.57 19.40 24.43
CA ILE A 406 -6.42 19.47 23.51
C ILE A 406 -6.18 18.12 22.83
N CYS A 407 -6.06 17.03 23.62
CA CYS A 407 -5.74 15.72 23.07
C CYS A 407 -6.89 15.17 22.20
N PHE A 408 -8.14 15.41 22.57
CA PHE A 408 -9.31 15.04 21.76
C PHE A 408 -9.28 15.72 20.38
N CYS A 409 -9.13 17.04 20.33
CA CYS A 409 -9.18 17.82 19.09
C CYS A 409 -7.95 17.56 18.19
N ILE A 410 -6.75 17.48 18.77
CA ILE A 410 -5.53 17.15 18.02
C ILE A 410 -5.61 15.74 17.44
N THR A 411 -6.08 14.76 18.22
CA THR A 411 -6.25 13.37 17.73
C THR A 411 -7.31 13.29 16.61
N ALA A 412 -8.38 14.11 16.69
CA ALA A 412 -9.42 14.15 15.67
C ALA A 412 -8.83 14.65 14.34
N ALA A 413 -8.19 15.83 14.37
CA ALA A 413 -7.51 16.41 13.22
C ALA A 413 -6.47 15.47 12.60
N TYR A 414 -5.60 14.88 13.44
CA TYR A 414 -4.59 13.92 13.01
C TYR A 414 -5.21 12.70 12.30
N ASN A 415 -6.28 12.12 12.86
CA ASN A 415 -6.93 10.95 12.29
C ASN A 415 -7.56 11.27 10.92
N VAL A 416 -8.20 12.43 10.74
CA VAL A 416 -8.76 12.83 9.43
C VAL A 416 -7.67 12.97 8.37
N MET A 417 -6.56 13.63 8.70
CA MET A 417 -5.45 13.81 7.76
C MET A 417 -4.75 12.48 7.44
N ASN A 418 -4.58 11.60 8.43
CA ASN A 418 -4.02 10.27 8.22
C ASN A 418 -4.88 9.42 7.26
N ILE A 419 -6.22 9.48 7.39
CA ILE A 419 -7.15 8.84 6.45
C ILE A 419 -7.00 9.45 5.05
N LEU A 420 -6.97 10.79 4.94
CA LEU A 420 -6.80 11.47 3.65
C LEU A 420 -5.46 11.11 2.96
N ILE A 421 -4.37 10.93 3.72
CA ILE A 421 -3.07 10.48 3.17
C ILE A 421 -3.18 9.06 2.57
N VAL A 422 -3.90 8.14 3.22
CA VAL A 422 -4.16 6.79 2.68
C VAL A 422 -5.03 6.88 1.42
N ASP A 423 -6.12 7.65 1.46
CA ASP A 423 -7.05 7.84 0.35
C ASP A 423 -6.34 8.44 -0.89
N LEU A 424 -5.47 9.44 -0.70
CA LEU A 424 -4.69 10.07 -1.78
C LEU A 424 -3.60 9.18 -2.37
N CYS A 425 -3.16 8.14 -1.64
CA CYS A 425 -2.07 7.25 -2.02
C CYS A 425 -2.50 5.77 -2.05
N TYR A 426 -3.75 5.52 -2.47
CA TYR A 426 -4.40 4.21 -2.42
C TYR A 426 -3.64 3.07 -3.12
N GLU A 427 -2.81 3.37 -4.12
CA GLU A 427 -1.94 2.41 -4.83
C GLU A 427 -0.70 2.01 -4.00
N THR A 428 -0.18 2.93 -3.18
CA THR A 428 1.04 2.74 -2.38
C THR A 428 0.85 3.19 -0.93
N PRO A 429 -0.17 2.67 -0.21
CA PRO A 429 -0.54 3.18 1.11
C PRO A 429 0.56 2.93 2.15
N ALA A 430 1.33 1.86 2.01
CA ALA A 430 2.49 1.59 2.86
C ALA A 430 3.56 2.69 2.76
N THR A 431 3.90 3.12 1.53
CA THR A 431 4.86 4.22 1.28
C THR A 431 4.36 5.54 1.85
N ALA A 432 3.05 5.80 1.74
CA ALA A 432 2.42 6.99 2.31
C ALA A 432 2.43 6.99 3.85
N MET A 433 2.19 5.85 4.48
CA MET A 433 2.30 5.69 5.94
C MET A 433 3.75 5.79 6.43
N ALA A 434 4.72 5.30 5.66
CA ALA A 434 6.14 5.50 5.96
C ALA A 434 6.53 7.00 5.89
N ALA A 435 6.09 7.71 4.85
CA ALA A 435 6.31 9.16 4.74
C ALA A 435 5.64 9.95 5.88
N ASN A 436 4.41 9.60 6.23
CA ASN A 436 3.68 10.23 7.34
C ASN A 436 4.38 9.99 8.68
N ASN A 437 4.84 8.76 8.93
CA ASN A 437 5.61 8.42 10.12
C ASN A 437 6.91 9.24 10.19
N LEU A 438 7.65 9.33 9.09
CA LEU A 438 8.88 10.11 9.02
C LEU A 438 8.64 11.59 9.36
N VAL A 439 7.69 12.25 8.68
CA VAL A 439 7.40 13.69 8.88
C VAL A 439 6.93 13.99 10.29
N ARG A 440 5.97 13.22 10.83
CA ARG A 440 5.43 13.45 12.18
C ARG A 440 6.49 13.21 13.26
N CYS A 441 7.32 12.19 13.11
CA CYS A 441 8.35 11.86 14.11
C CYS A 441 9.45 12.93 14.11
N PHE A 442 9.86 13.46 12.95
CA PHE A 442 10.87 14.53 12.87
C PHE A 442 10.35 15.86 13.42
N LEU A 443 9.13 16.29 13.06
CA LEU A 443 8.54 17.51 13.59
C LEU A 443 8.24 17.40 15.10
N GLY A 444 7.77 16.24 15.57
CA GLY A 444 7.58 15.97 16.99
C GLY A 444 8.89 15.92 17.78
N ALA A 445 9.97 15.37 17.21
CA ALA A 445 11.30 15.40 17.82
C ALA A 445 11.81 16.84 18.01
N GLY A 446 11.60 17.70 17.02
CA GLY A 446 11.88 19.13 17.10
C GLY A 446 11.07 19.84 18.19
N ALA A 447 9.76 19.60 18.25
CA ALA A 447 8.91 20.17 19.31
C ALA A 447 9.35 19.74 20.72
N ALA A 448 9.63 18.45 20.92
CA ALA A 448 10.09 17.92 22.21
C ALA A 448 11.46 18.50 22.65
N ALA A 449 12.36 18.75 21.70
CA ALA A 449 13.66 19.38 21.96
C ALA A 449 13.53 20.85 22.36
N VAL A 450 12.66 21.59 21.66
CA VAL A 450 12.61 23.07 21.71
C VAL A 450 11.66 23.60 22.79
N VAL A 451 10.62 22.85 23.20
CA VAL A 451 9.58 23.35 24.12
C VAL A 451 10.13 23.79 25.48
N ASN A 452 10.97 22.99 26.14
CA ASN A 452 11.52 23.33 27.46
C ASN A 452 12.52 24.51 27.41
N PRO A 453 13.43 24.60 26.41
CA PRO A 453 14.20 25.82 26.16
C PRO A 453 13.34 27.07 25.94
N LEU A 454 12.28 27.01 25.12
CA LEU A 454 11.39 28.15 24.90
C LEU A 454 10.68 28.59 26.18
N ILE A 455 10.12 27.65 26.97
CA ILE A 455 9.47 27.96 28.25
C ILE A 455 10.43 28.72 29.19
N LYS A 456 11.73 28.44 29.15
CA LYS A 456 12.74 29.15 29.94
C LYS A 456 13.11 30.53 29.39
N GLN A 457 13.14 30.72 28.06
CA GLN A 457 13.57 31.97 27.43
C GLN A 457 12.45 32.99 27.26
N ILE A 458 11.31 32.57 26.71
CA ILE A 458 10.17 33.44 26.39
C ILE A 458 8.96 33.23 27.31
N GLY A 459 9.04 32.25 28.22
CA GLY A 459 7.95 31.94 29.15
C GLY A 459 6.89 31.00 28.59
N LEU A 460 6.06 30.49 29.50
CA LEU A 460 5.05 29.45 29.20
C LEU A 460 3.98 29.95 28.21
N GLN A 461 3.41 31.13 28.47
CA GLN A 461 2.34 31.72 27.65
C GLN A 461 2.75 31.83 26.18
N TRP A 462 3.86 32.53 25.91
CA TRP A 462 4.38 32.74 24.57
C TRP A 462 4.78 31.44 23.87
N THR A 463 5.26 30.43 24.60
CA THR A 463 5.56 29.12 24.02
C THR A 463 4.31 28.45 23.48
N TYR A 464 3.21 28.38 24.25
CA TYR A 464 1.98 27.74 23.76
C TYR A 464 1.18 28.61 22.78
N TYR A 465 1.38 29.94 22.80
CA TYR A 465 0.93 30.82 21.71
C TYR A 465 1.65 30.50 20.40
N LEU A 466 2.98 30.28 20.42
CA LEU A 466 3.74 29.88 19.24
C LEU A 466 3.27 28.53 18.69
N VAL A 467 3.02 27.54 19.56
CA VAL A 467 2.48 26.23 19.18
C VAL A 467 1.09 26.35 18.56
N SER A 468 0.20 27.15 19.15
CA SER A 468 -1.13 27.41 18.60
C SER A 468 -1.07 28.16 17.26
N ALA A 469 -0.18 29.14 17.12
CA ALA A 469 0.05 29.86 15.88
C ALA A 469 0.56 28.93 14.77
N ALA A 470 1.48 28.01 15.07
CA ALA A 470 1.96 27.01 14.10
C ALA A 470 0.81 26.11 13.59
N MET A 471 -0.14 25.73 14.45
CA MET A 471 -1.34 25.00 14.04
C MET A 471 -2.28 25.87 13.19
N ALA A 472 -2.51 27.13 13.59
CA ALA A 472 -3.35 28.05 12.86
C ALA A 472 -2.79 28.39 11.46
N LEU A 473 -1.47 28.47 11.30
CA LEU A 473 -0.78 28.67 10.02
C LEU A 473 -0.89 27.49 9.05
N VAL A 474 -1.22 26.30 9.54
CA VAL A 474 -1.50 25.13 8.70
C VAL A 474 -2.92 25.14 8.12
N THR A 475 -3.88 25.79 8.80
CA THR A 475 -5.25 25.98 8.31
C THR A 475 -5.32 26.53 6.87
N PRO A 476 -4.68 27.66 6.49
CA PRO A 476 -4.74 28.15 5.11
C PRO A 476 -4.11 27.19 4.10
N ILE A 477 -3.07 26.44 4.48
CA ILE A 477 -2.46 25.41 3.62
C ILE A 477 -3.51 24.33 3.28
N LEU A 478 -4.25 23.87 4.29
CA LEU A 478 -5.32 22.90 4.10
C LEU A 478 -6.53 23.49 3.36
N CYS A 479 -6.84 24.78 3.51
CA CYS A 479 -7.84 25.46 2.70
C CYS A 479 -7.45 25.50 1.21
N VAL A 480 -6.17 25.66 0.87
CA VAL A 480 -5.69 25.53 -0.52
C VAL A 480 -5.89 24.09 -1.03
N VAL A 481 -5.58 23.07 -0.22
CA VAL A 481 -5.84 21.66 -0.58
C VAL A 481 -7.34 21.37 -0.73
N TYR A 482 -8.19 21.98 0.10
CA TYR A 482 -9.65 21.87 0.03
C TYR A 482 -10.20 22.41 -1.30
N VAL A 483 -9.73 23.58 -1.74
CA VAL A 483 -10.20 24.21 -2.98
C VAL A 483 -9.56 23.59 -4.22
N GLN A 484 -8.24 23.36 -4.21
CA GLN A 484 -7.46 23.03 -5.42
C GLN A 484 -7.01 21.56 -5.51
N GLY A 485 -7.10 20.79 -4.43
CA GLY A 485 -6.55 19.42 -4.37
C GLY A 485 -7.14 18.48 -5.43
N TRP A 486 -8.46 18.52 -5.62
CA TRP A 486 -9.15 17.72 -6.63
C TRP A 486 -8.69 18.05 -8.05
N GLU A 487 -8.54 19.34 -8.38
CA GLU A 487 -8.06 19.80 -9.68
C GLU A 487 -6.59 19.46 -9.94
N TRP A 488 -5.73 19.54 -8.92
CA TRP A 488 -4.35 19.05 -9.04
C TRP A 488 -4.29 17.55 -9.31
N ARG A 489 -5.22 16.78 -8.72
CA ARG A 489 -5.31 15.32 -8.89
C ARG A 489 -5.85 14.91 -10.25
N LYS A 490 -6.84 15.63 -10.81
CA LYS A 490 -7.27 15.48 -12.22
C LYS A 490 -6.11 15.71 -13.18
N LYS A 491 -5.44 16.87 -13.07
CA LYS A 491 -4.29 17.22 -13.93
C LYS A 491 -3.13 16.23 -13.82
N GLN A 492 -2.90 15.67 -12.63
CA GLN A 492 -1.91 14.60 -12.46
C GLN A 492 -2.33 13.32 -13.19
N ALA A 493 -3.60 12.90 -13.08
CA ALA A 493 -4.12 11.74 -13.80
C ALA A 493 -4.09 11.95 -15.33
N GLU A 494 -4.44 13.13 -15.81
CA GLU A 494 -4.31 13.54 -17.23
C GLU A 494 -2.84 13.47 -17.69
N THR A 495 -1.90 14.00 -16.90
CA THR A 495 -0.46 13.99 -17.22
C THR A 495 0.12 12.57 -17.23
N ASP A 496 -0.25 11.73 -16.26
CA ASP A 496 0.20 10.34 -16.19
C ASP A 496 -0.44 9.50 -17.30
N THR A 497 -1.66 9.84 -17.73
CA THR A 497 -2.30 9.27 -18.93
C THR A 497 -1.56 9.71 -20.20
N GLN A 498 -1.25 11.00 -20.37
CA GLN A 498 -0.45 11.52 -21.51
C GLN A 498 0.95 10.90 -21.58
N ARG A 499 1.60 10.66 -20.44
CA ARG A 499 2.88 9.94 -20.37
C ARG A 499 2.77 8.46 -20.76
N ARG A 500 1.64 7.82 -20.47
CA ARG A 500 1.32 6.46 -20.98
C ARG A 500 0.96 6.47 -22.47
N ILE A 501 0.44 7.58 -23.00
CA ILE A 501 0.14 7.76 -24.43
C ILE A 501 1.43 8.03 -25.24
N THR A 502 2.45 8.68 -24.66
CA THR A 502 3.63 9.16 -25.39
C THR A 502 4.86 8.28 -25.16
N PHE A 503 5.14 7.34 -26.07
CA PHE A 503 6.34 6.52 -26.04
C PHE A 503 7.54 7.28 -26.66
N PRO A 504 8.69 7.42 -25.97
CA PRO A 504 9.86 8.10 -26.50
C PRO A 504 10.59 7.21 -27.53
N LEU A 505 10.21 7.33 -28.80
CA LEU A 505 10.81 6.58 -29.91
C LEU A 505 12.01 7.32 -30.50
N THR A 506 13.14 6.62 -30.66
CA THR A 506 14.20 7.07 -31.56
C THR A 506 13.79 6.79 -33.02
N PRO A 507 14.18 7.63 -34.00
CA PRO A 507 13.75 7.45 -35.40
C PRO A 507 14.10 6.08 -36.01
N SER A 508 15.17 5.45 -35.53
CA SER A 508 15.62 4.11 -35.93
C SER A 508 14.76 2.96 -35.40
N GLN A 509 13.87 3.21 -34.43
CA GLN A 509 12.96 2.22 -33.82
C GLN A 509 11.50 2.44 -34.25
N GLN A 510 11.25 3.29 -35.25
CA GLN A 510 9.91 3.57 -35.72
C GLN A 510 9.47 2.53 -36.76
N LEU A 511 8.43 1.77 -36.43
CA LEU A 511 7.75 0.89 -37.39
C LEU A 511 6.86 1.75 -38.30
N GLN A 512 6.84 1.50 -39.60
CA GLN A 512 5.94 2.15 -40.56
C GLN A 512 4.81 1.19 -40.89
N ILE A 513 3.57 1.70 -40.81
CA ILE A 513 2.35 0.89 -40.94
C ILE A 513 1.37 1.63 -41.85
N ARG A 514 0.72 0.90 -42.76
CA ARG A 514 -0.27 1.45 -43.70
C ARG A 514 -1.39 0.43 -43.91
N TYR A 515 -2.63 0.81 -43.63
CA TYR A 515 -3.78 -0.01 -44.03
C TYR A 515 -4.05 0.14 -45.54
N PRO A 516 -4.60 -0.88 -46.22
CA PRO A 516 -4.83 -0.83 -47.67
C PRO A 516 -5.71 0.36 -48.07
N GLY A 517 -5.22 1.16 -49.03
CA GLY A 517 -5.89 2.41 -49.46
C GLY A 517 -5.64 3.64 -48.58
N GLY A 518 -5.02 3.48 -47.42
CA GLY A 518 -4.72 4.56 -46.48
C GLY A 518 -3.31 5.18 -46.61
N GLN A 519 -3.03 6.16 -45.75
CA GLN A 519 -1.72 6.80 -45.61
C GLN A 519 -0.82 6.06 -44.60
N TRP A 520 0.49 6.36 -44.62
CA TRP A 520 1.43 5.85 -43.62
C TRP A 520 1.16 6.49 -42.24
N ILE A 521 0.95 5.62 -41.25
CA ILE A 521 0.57 5.98 -39.88
C ILE A 521 1.76 6.56 -39.14
N LYS A 522 1.62 7.81 -38.65
CA LYS A 522 2.57 8.43 -37.73
C LYS A 522 2.23 8.02 -36.28
N PRO A 523 3.21 7.84 -35.38
CA PRO A 523 2.95 7.56 -33.98
C PRO A 523 1.98 8.57 -33.34
N GLY A 524 0.91 8.08 -32.74
CA GLY A 524 -0.15 8.90 -32.14
C GLY A 524 -1.13 9.55 -33.13
N MET A 525 -1.07 9.21 -34.43
CA MET A 525 -2.11 9.59 -35.40
C MET A 525 -3.46 8.98 -34.98
N GLU A 526 -4.53 9.75 -35.17
CA GLU A 526 -5.89 9.27 -34.98
C GLU A 526 -6.42 8.63 -36.27
N LEU A 527 -7.13 7.51 -36.17
CA LEU A 527 -7.72 6.78 -37.29
C LEU A 527 -9.15 6.36 -36.94
N ASP A 528 -10.06 6.36 -37.91
CA ASP A 528 -11.33 5.64 -37.77
C ASP A 528 -11.03 4.14 -37.77
N ILE A 529 -11.53 3.44 -36.75
CA ILE A 529 -11.42 1.99 -36.61
C ILE A 529 -11.99 1.25 -37.82
N ARG A 530 -12.95 1.81 -38.56
CA ARG A 530 -13.48 1.25 -39.81
C ARG A 530 -12.43 1.09 -40.91
N GLU A 531 -11.37 1.90 -40.91
CA GLU A 531 -10.23 1.78 -41.84
C GLU A 531 -9.30 0.60 -41.49
N THR A 532 -9.39 0.07 -40.28
CA THR A 532 -8.47 -0.95 -39.73
C THR A 532 -8.97 -2.40 -39.89
N THR A 533 -9.90 -2.62 -40.81
CA THR A 533 -10.59 -3.90 -41.01
C THR A 533 -9.73 -4.99 -41.65
N MET A 534 -8.74 -4.62 -42.47
CA MET A 534 -7.77 -5.55 -43.09
C MET A 534 -6.41 -5.51 -42.39
N ILE A 535 -5.59 -6.55 -42.60
CA ILE A 535 -4.20 -6.59 -42.13
C ILE A 535 -3.41 -5.44 -42.79
N PRO A 536 -2.62 -4.65 -42.05
CA PRO A 536 -1.84 -3.57 -42.64
C PRO A 536 -0.58 -4.08 -43.35
N GLU A 537 -0.11 -3.28 -44.30
CA GLU A 537 1.27 -3.35 -44.77
C GLU A 537 2.20 -2.80 -43.69
N ILE A 538 3.26 -3.54 -43.39
CA ILE A 538 4.25 -3.18 -42.37
C ILE A 538 5.62 -3.08 -43.01
N SER A 539 6.36 -2.08 -42.57
CA SER A 539 7.68 -1.77 -43.10
C SER A 539 8.54 -1.10 -42.03
N SER A 540 9.86 -1.21 -42.13
CA SER A 540 10.77 -0.58 -41.16
C SER A 540 12.09 -0.21 -41.81
N MET A 541 12.87 0.63 -41.12
CA MET A 541 14.23 0.97 -41.52
C MET A 541 15.22 0.16 -40.66
N ASN A 542 16.27 -0.37 -41.30
CA ASN A 542 17.36 -1.13 -40.68
C ASN A 542 17.04 -2.56 -40.19
N LEU A 543 16.05 -3.23 -40.78
CA LEU A 543 15.91 -4.69 -40.63
C LEU A 543 16.95 -5.44 -41.48
N ARG A 544 17.30 -6.66 -41.05
CA ARG A 544 18.21 -7.57 -41.74
C ARG A 544 17.43 -8.62 -42.53
N CYS A 545 17.91 -8.95 -43.73
CA CYS A 545 17.25 -9.86 -44.68
C CYS A 545 17.11 -11.31 -44.21
N ASN A 546 18.09 -11.82 -43.46
CA ASN A 546 18.16 -13.24 -43.08
C ASN A 546 17.76 -13.47 -41.61
N GLU A 547 17.04 -12.52 -41.00
CA GLU A 547 16.52 -12.66 -39.63
C GLU A 547 15.00 -12.77 -39.67
N LYS A 548 14.46 -13.59 -38.77
CA LYS A 548 13.02 -13.76 -38.57
C LYS A 548 12.55 -12.79 -37.48
N TYR A 549 11.31 -12.34 -37.59
CA TYR A 549 10.68 -11.40 -36.67
C TYR A 549 9.31 -11.91 -36.21
N ILE A 550 8.90 -11.44 -35.03
CA ILE A 550 7.56 -11.62 -34.47
C ILE A 550 6.92 -10.24 -34.35
N ILE A 551 5.65 -10.11 -34.73
CA ILE A 551 4.86 -8.92 -34.42
C ILE A 551 3.71 -9.25 -33.45
N LEU A 552 3.48 -8.34 -32.51
CA LEU A 552 2.29 -8.28 -31.67
C LEU A 552 1.52 -7.00 -31.99
N PHE A 553 0.20 -7.13 -32.16
CA PHE A 553 -0.74 -6.02 -32.25
C PHE A 553 -1.71 -6.09 -31.07
N ILE A 554 -1.74 -5.04 -30.26
CA ILE A 554 -2.45 -5.02 -28.97
C ILE A 554 -3.27 -3.75 -28.79
N ASP A 555 -4.39 -3.86 -28.09
CA ASP A 555 -5.17 -2.76 -27.54
C ASP A 555 -4.87 -2.63 -26.06
N LEU A 556 -4.46 -1.43 -25.61
CA LEU A 556 -4.08 -1.16 -24.23
C LEU A 556 -5.21 -0.62 -23.35
N ASP A 557 -6.34 -0.21 -23.92
CA ASP A 557 -7.36 0.61 -23.24
C ASP A 557 -8.71 -0.10 -23.04
N VAL A 558 -8.77 -1.40 -23.28
CA VAL A 558 -9.98 -2.20 -23.12
C VAL A 558 -10.45 -2.21 -21.67
N ILE A 559 -11.68 -1.76 -21.42
CA ILE A 559 -12.34 -1.88 -20.13
C ILE A 559 -13.28 -3.09 -20.17
N LEU A 560 -13.05 -4.06 -19.27
CA LEU A 560 -13.89 -5.26 -19.20
C LEU A 560 -15.32 -4.90 -18.77
N PRO A 561 -16.36 -5.23 -19.57
CA PRO A 561 -17.75 -4.83 -19.32
C PRO A 561 -18.24 -5.32 -17.95
N GLY A 562 -18.94 -4.45 -17.22
CA GLY A 562 -19.36 -4.72 -15.84
C GLY A 562 -18.25 -4.57 -14.79
N THR A 563 -17.03 -4.21 -15.17
CA THR A 563 -15.90 -3.96 -14.26
C THR A 563 -15.19 -2.65 -14.59
N ALA A 564 -14.39 -2.13 -13.64
CA ALA A 564 -13.48 -1.01 -13.88
C ALA A 564 -12.02 -1.48 -14.11
N ILE A 565 -11.85 -2.70 -14.66
CA ILE A 565 -10.53 -3.29 -14.92
C ILE A 565 -10.16 -2.98 -16.37
N GLN A 566 -9.17 -2.10 -16.52
CA GLN A 566 -8.43 -1.95 -17.78
C GLN A 566 -7.59 -3.20 -18.03
N THR A 567 -7.68 -3.74 -19.23
CA THR A 567 -7.01 -4.96 -19.67
C THR A 567 -6.41 -4.75 -21.06
N VAL A 568 -5.46 -5.62 -21.43
CA VAL A 568 -4.90 -5.67 -22.78
C VAL A 568 -5.66 -6.72 -23.60
N ILE A 569 -5.99 -6.42 -24.86
CA ILE A 569 -6.43 -7.42 -25.85
C ILE A 569 -5.34 -7.61 -26.89
N LEU A 570 -5.04 -8.87 -27.23
CA LEU A 570 -4.24 -9.21 -28.40
C LEU A 570 -5.11 -9.25 -29.66
N HIS A 571 -4.88 -8.33 -30.58
CA HIS A 571 -5.58 -8.28 -31.87
C HIS A 571 -4.92 -9.15 -32.94
N TRP A 572 -3.59 -9.24 -32.97
CA TRP A 572 -2.87 -10.06 -33.95
C TRP A 572 -1.49 -10.49 -33.41
N TYR A 573 -1.09 -11.72 -33.73
CA TYR A 573 0.25 -12.24 -33.49
C TYR A 573 0.68 -13.02 -34.73
N GLN A 574 1.83 -12.66 -35.29
CA GLN A 574 2.41 -13.32 -36.47
C GLN A 574 3.90 -13.59 -36.23
N PRO A 575 4.32 -14.86 -36.13
CA PRO A 575 5.72 -15.26 -36.15
C PRO A 575 6.22 -15.44 -37.60
N ASN A 576 7.51 -15.77 -37.74
CA ASN A 576 8.17 -16.09 -39.01
C ASN A 576 8.04 -14.97 -40.06
N LEU A 577 8.01 -13.71 -39.63
CA LEU A 577 8.06 -12.57 -40.54
C LEU A 577 9.50 -12.39 -41.06
N MET A 578 9.67 -12.20 -42.36
CA MET A 578 10.95 -11.88 -42.99
C MET A 578 10.84 -10.63 -43.87
N MET A 579 11.97 -10.00 -44.16
CA MET A 579 12.04 -8.81 -45.00
C MET A 579 12.07 -9.22 -46.48
N ASP A 580 11.20 -8.62 -47.31
CA ASP A 580 11.21 -8.83 -48.75
C ASP A 580 12.39 -8.08 -49.41
N CYS A 581 13.56 -8.71 -49.40
CA CYS A 581 14.79 -8.14 -49.93
C CYS A 581 14.88 -8.17 -51.47
N THR A 582 13.82 -8.55 -52.18
CA THR A 582 13.74 -8.38 -53.64
C THR A 582 13.36 -6.94 -54.03
N LYS A 583 12.83 -6.13 -53.09
CA LYS A 583 12.41 -4.74 -53.32
C LYS A 583 13.46 -3.78 -52.74
N PRO A 584 14.23 -3.05 -53.58
CA PRO A 584 15.42 -2.31 -53.14
C PRO A 584 15.15 -0.93 -52.50
N THR A 585 13.90 -0.55 -52.26
CA THR A 585 13.55 0.75 -51.69
C THR A 585 13.21 0.66 -50.20
N PRO A 586 13.92 1.37 -49.30
CA PRO A 586 13.38 1.64 -47.98
C PRO A 586 12.12 2.51 -48.12
N PRO A 587 11.04 2.24 -47.37
CA PRO A 587 10.96 1.26 -46.29
C PRO A 587 10.63 -0.15 -46.87
N SER A 588 11.40 -1.16 -46.48
CA SER A 588 11.28 -2.55 -46.97
C SER A 588 10.14 -3.33 -46.33
N THR A 589 9.23 -3.88 -47.14
CA THR A 589 8.03 -4.61 -46.67
C THR A 589 8.40 -5.88 -45.92
N ILE A 590 7.71 -6.13 -44.80
CA ILE A 590 7.82 -7.37 -44.03
C ILE A 590 6.68 -8.31 -44.45
N VAL A 591 7.00 -9.58 -44.72
CA VAL A 591 6.07 -10.60 -45.25
C VAL A 591 6.24 -11.91 -44.49
N PRO A 592 5.18 -12.71 -44.23
CA PRO A 592 5.32 -14.05 -43.68
C PRO A 592 6.17 -14.97 -44.57
N ASP A 593 7.10 -15.69 -43.96
CA ASP A 593 7.87 -16.77 -44.59
C ASP A 593 6.91 -17.86 -45.10
N LYS A 594 6.94 -18.15 -46.40
CA LYS A 594 6.04 -19.13 -47.03
C LYS A 594 6.58 -20.57 -47.02
N GLU A 595 7.82 -20.79 -46.58
CA GLU A 595 8.52 -22.07 -46.75
C GLU A 595 8.52 -22.95 -45.48
N HIS A 596 7.90 -22.52 -44.38
CA HIS A 596 7.78 -23.30 -43.13
C HIS A 596 6.36 -23.83 -42.90
N GLU A 597 6.25 -25.12 -42.57
CA GLU A 597 4.99 -25.79 -42.25
C GLU A 597 4.34 -25.28 -40.95
N ASP A 598 5.12 -24.88 -39.95
CA ASP A 598 4.60 -24.47 -38.63
C ASP A 598 4.33 -22.95 -38.53
N ASN A 599 3.49 -22.46 -39.42
CA ASN A 599 3.07 -21.05 -39.51
C ASN A 599 1.80 -20.75 -38.68
N ARG A 600 1.70 -21.32 -37.47
CA ARG A 600 0.60 -21.05 -36.54
C ARG A 600 0.66 -19.60 -36.03
N ALA A 601 -0.12 -18.74 -36.69
CA ALA A 601 -0.32 -17.33 -36.36
C ALA A 601 -1.72 -17.10 -35.78
N ALA A 602 -1.86 -16.15 -34.86
CA ALA A 602 -3.18 -15.81 -34.32
C ALA A 602 -3.90 -14.96 -35.38
N SER A 603 -5.16 -15.29 -35.69
CA SER A 603 -5.95 -14.54 -36.69
C SER A 603 -5.96 -13.03 -36.40
N TYR A 604 -5.83 -12.19 -37.43
CA TYR A 604 -5.98 -10.74 -37.26
C TYR A 604 -7.44 -10.42 -36.93
N ILE A 605 -7.65 -9.82 -35.77
CA ILE A 605 -8.94 -9.34 -35.30
C ILE A 605 -8.96 -7.82 -35.47
N SER A 606 -9.88 -7.30 -36.27
CA SER A 606 -10.05 -5.85 -36.44
C SER A 606 -10.30 -5.17 -35.08
N PRO A 607 -9.67 -4.01 -34.80
CA PRO A 607 -10.08 -3.08 -33.74
C PRO A 607 -11.61 -2.89 -33.65
N ARG A 608 -12.14 -2.77 -32.43
CA ARG A 608 -13.58 -2.58 -32.14
C ARG A 608 -13.79 -1.83 -30.81
N ALA A 609 -13.33 -0.59 -30.74
CA ALA A 609 -13.57 0.27 -29.57
C ALA A 609 -15.07 0.62 -29.43
N PRO A 610 -15.62 0.78 -28.21
CA PRO A 610 -16.98 1.27 -28.01
C PRO A 610 -17.19 2.69 -28.58
N PRO A 611 -18.43 3.08 -28.91
CA PRO A 611 -18.74 4.42 -29.42
C PRO A 611 -18.24 5.53 -28.50
N ASN A 612 -17.69 6.61 -29.07
CA ASN A 612 -17.15 7.77 -28.34
C ASN A 612 -16.00 7.43 -27.36
N THR A 613 -15.26 6.35 -27.59
CA THR A 613 -14.03 6.02 -26.85
C THR A 613 -12.79 6.17 -27.73
N HIS A 614 -11.64 6.39 -27.08
CA HIS A 614 -10.33 6.44 -27.71
C HIS A 614 -9.50 5.28 -27.18
N HIS A 615 -9.13 4.35 -28.05
CA HIS A 615 -8.32 3.18 -27.69
C HIS A 615 -6.93 3.28 -28.31
N ARG A 616 -5.86 3.01 -27.53
CA ARG A 616 -4.49 2.93 -28.04
C ARG A 616 -4.19 1.55 -28.59
N TYR A 617 -3.96 1.52 -29.89
CA TYR A 617 -3.57 0.34 -30.64
C TYR A 617 -2.05 0.40 -30.91
N VAL A 618 -1.30 -0.60 -30.42
CA VAL A 618 0.17 -0.63 -30.48
C VAL A 618 0.62 -1.86 -31.24
N TYR A 619 1.55 -1.64 -32.18
CA TYR A 619 2.30 -2.68 -32.87
C TYR A 619 3.72 -2.75 -32.31
N LEU A 620 4.14 -3.92 -31.85
CA LEU A 620 5.48 -4.22 -31.33
C LEU A 620 6.15 -5.27 -32.22
N LEU A 621 7.33 -4.95 -32.77
CA LEU A 621 8.15 -5.87 -33.55
C LEU A 621 9.33 -6.37 -32.71
N PHE A 622 9.56 -7.67 -32.70
CA PHE A 622 10.62 -8.36 -31.97
C PHE A 622 11.50 -9.16 -32.96
N ALA A 623 12.79 -9.29 -32.65
CA ALA A 623 13.63 -10.29 -33.30
C ALA A 623 13.23 -11.68 -32.80
N GLN A 624 13.08 -12.66 -33.70
CA GLN A 624 12.72 -14.03 -33.36
C GLN A 624 13.99 -14.87 -33.14
N PRO A 625 14.18 -15.49 -31.95
CA PRO A 625 15.30 -16.38 -31.71
C PRO A 625 15.31 -17.56 -32.69
N ALA A 626 16.49 -17.98 -33.16
CA ALA A 626 16.63 -19.11 -34.08
C ALA A 626 16.11 -20.45 -33.52
N ALA A 627 16.05 -20.58 -32.18
CA ALA A 627 15.51 -21.73 -31.47
C ALA A 627 14.02 -21.60 -31.11
N TYR A 628 13.33 -20.54 -31.55
CA TYR A 628 11.92 -20.29 -31.20
C TYR A 628 11.00 -21.40 -31.70
N ARG A 629 10.29 -22.04 -30.77
CA ARG A 629 9.23 -23.02 -31.03
C ARG A 629 8.02 -22.69 -30.18
N PHE A 630 6.84 -22.70 -30.79
CA PHE A 630 5.61 -22.47 -30.05
C PHE A 630 5.06 -23.77 -29.45
N PRO A 631 4.50 -23.74 -28.22
CA PRO A 631 3.85 -24.92 -27.63
C PRO A 631 2.67 -25.44 -28.47
N GLU A 632 2.42 -26.76 -28.44
CA GLU A 632 1.33 -27.39 -29.20
C GLU A 632 -0.07 -26.89 -28.79
N CYS A 633 -0.22 -26.38 -27.57
CA CYS A 633 -1.45 -25.82 -26.99
C CYS A 633 -1.85 -24.44 -27.56
N PHE A 634 -1.53 -24.17 -28.83
CA PHE A 634 -1.68 -22.87 -29.50
C PHE A 634 -3.07 -22.23 -29.31
N SER A 635 -4.15 -23.00 -29.47
CA SER A 635 -5.54 -22.52 -29.35
C SER A 635 -5.95 -22.11 -27.94
N HIS A 636 -5.27 -22.61 -26.90
CA HIS A 636 -5.47 -22.15 -25.52
C HIS A 636 -4.73 -20.85 -25.23
N VAL A 637 -3.57 -20.63 -25.85
CA VAL A 637 -2.78 -19.40 -25.70
C VAL A 637 -3.37 -18.26 -26.55
N PHE A 638 -3.83 -18.57 -27.76
CA PHE A 638 -4.44 -17.63 -28.69
C PHE A 638 -5.81 -18.11 -29.18
N PRO A 639 -6.89 -17.96 -28.38
CA PRO A 639 -8.25 -18.25 -28.81
C PRO A 639 -8.67 -17.47 -30.05
N GLU A 640 -9.68 -17.93 -30.77
CA GLU A 640 -10.12 -17.27 -32.01
C GLU A 640 -10.95 -16.00 -31.79
N THR A 641 -11.54 -15.79 -30.60
CA THR A 641 -12.47 -14.68 -30.34
C THR A 641 -11.85 -13.52 -29.57
N VAL A 642 -12.30 -12.30 -29.88
CA VAL A 642 -11.82 -11.04 -29.27
C VAL A 642 -12.00 -11.05 -27.75
N SER A 643 -13.19 -11.47 -27.31
CA SER A 643 -13.57 -11.57 -25.91
C SER A 643 -12.71 -12.57 -25.14
N ALA A 644 -12.22 -13.61 -25.81
CA ALA A 644 -11.33 -14.61 -25.24
C ALA A 644 -9.86 -14.16 -25.21
N ARG A 645 -9.42 -13.20 -26.04
CA ARG A 645 -8.05 -12.63 -26.03
C ARG A 645 -7.83 -11.47 -25.04
N ALA A 646 -8.81 -11.21 -24.17
CA ALA A 646 -8.73 -10.17 -23.16
C ALA A 646 -8.00 -10.64 -21.90
N GLY A 647 -6.96 -9.91 -21.47
CA GLY A 647 -6.11 -10.28 -20.35
C GLY A 647 -4.67 -10.64 -20.73
N PHE A 648 -4.31 -10.50 -22.00
CA PHE A 648 -3.00 -10.87 -22.54
C PHE A 648 -1.85 -10.13 -21.82
N ASP A 649 -1.04 -10.88 -21.06
CA ASP A 649 0.15 -10.34 -20.40
C ASP A 649 1.36 -10.42 -21.33
N ILE A 650 1.78 -9.23 -21.80
CA ILE A 650 2.91 -9.06 -22.73
C ILE A 650 4.23 -9.43 -22.06
N MET A 651 4.39 -9.19 -20.76
CA MET A 651 5.66 -9.45 -20.06
C MET A 651 5.83 -10.94 -19.79
N GLU A 652 4.76 -11.62 -19.39
CA GLU A 652 4.72 -13.07 -19.25
C GLU A 652 4.99 -13.76 -20.61
N PHE A 653 4.36 -13.26 -21.69
CA PHE A 653 4.63 -13.74 -23.04
C PHE A 653 6.10 -13.53 -23.45
N VAL A 654 6.64 -12.31 -23.34
CA VAL A 654 8.03 -11.99 -23.71
C VAL A 654 9.03 -12.86 -22.93
N GLN A 655 8.79 -13.08 -21.64
CA GLN A 655 9.63 -13.93 -20.80
C GLN A 655 9.54 -15.41 -21.20
N ALA A 656 8.34 -15.95 -21.44
CA ALA A 656 8.14 -17.34 -21.84
C ALA A 656 8.63 -17.62 -23.28
N ALA A 657 8.53 -16.63 -24.16
CA ALA A 657 8.98 -16.68 -25.55
C ALA A 657 10.51 -16.45 -25.72
N GLY A 658 11.21 -16.07 -24.64
CA GLY A 658 12.64 -15.77 -24.67
C GLY A 658 13.00 -14.58 -25.56
N LEU A 659 12.15 -13.56 -25.62
CA LEU A 659 12.32 -12.40 -26.51
C LEU A 659 13.13 -11.29 -25.84
N ASP A 660 14.06 -10.71 -26.60
CA ASP A 660 14.71 -9.45 -26.27
C ASP A 660 13.72 -8.26 -26.39
N PRO A 661 14.07 -7.05 -25.89
CA PRO A 661 13.24 -5.86 -26.06
C PRO A 661 12.84 -5.58 -27.52
N PRO A 662 11.65 -5.00 -27.78
CA PRO A 662 11.16 -4.79 -29.14
C PRO A 662 12.11 -3.88 -29.93
N ILE A 663 12.42 -4.30 -31.16
CA ILE A 663 13.38 -3.63 -32.06
C ILE A 663 12.77 -2.40 -32.74
N ALA A 664 11.46 -2.45 -33.01
CA ALA A 664 10.70 -1.34 -33.58
C ALA A 664 9.24 -1.38 -33.11
N MET A 665 8.59 -0.22 -33.07
CA MET A 665 7.15 -0.13 -32.75
C MET A 665 6.49 1.09 -33.39
N ASN A 666 5.16 1.08 -33.44
CA ASN A 666 4.31 2.22 -33.78
C ASN A 666 2.96 2.07 -33.07
N TYR A 667 2.23 3.17 -32.91
CA TYR A 667 0.93 3.18 -32.27
C TYR A 667 0.02 4.24 -32.88
N PHE A 668 -1.28 3.99 -32.84
CA PHE A 668 -2.31 4.93 -33.27
C PHE A 668 -3.44 4.98 -32.24
N ILE A 669 -4.26 6.02 -32.33
CA ILE A 669 -5.46 6.19 -31.51
C ILE A 669 -6.66 5.85 -32.38
N GLY A 670 -7.33 4.74 -32.09
CA GLY A 670 -8.56 4.36 -32.77
C GLY A 670 -9.74 5.15 -32.23
N ARG A 671 -10.48 5.81 -33.11
CA ARG A 671 -11.78 6.43 -32.85
C ARG A 671 -12.90 5.54 -33.39
N HIS A 672 -14.04 5.55 -32.71
CA HIS A 672 -15.28 4.97 -33.20
C HIS A 672 -16.42 5.99 -33.07
N GLU A 673 -16.73 6.66 -34.18
CA GLU A 673 -17.92 7.50 -34.31
C GLU A 673 -19.08 6.60 -34.79
N PRO A 674 -20.13 6.40 -33.96
CA PRO A 674 -21.26 5.54 -34.33
C PRO A 674 -22.02 6.14 -35.51
N ALA A 675 -22.53 5.29 -36.41
CA ALA A 675 -23.51 5.75 -37.39
C ALA A 675 -24.90 5.88 -36.72
N ASP A 676 -25.74 6.79 -37.23
CA ASP A 676 -27.11 6.96 -36.74
C ASP A 676 -27.88 5.62 -36.77
N GLY A 677 -28.22 5.10 -35.59
CA GLY A 677 -29.00 3.86 -35.41
C GLY A 677 -28.22 2.60 -34.98
N GLU A 678 -26.89 2.67 -34.82
CA GLU A 678 -26.07 1.51 -34.45
C GLU A 678 -26.30 1.11 -32.97
N THR A 679 -26.91 -0.06 -32.73
CA THR A 679 -27.28 -0.53 -31.38
C THR A 679 -26.13 -1.28 -30.70
N THR A 680 -25.82 -0.91 -29.46
CA THR A 680 -24.70 -1.49 -28.69
C THR A 680 -24.98 -2.92 -28.24
N MET A 681 -24.24 -3.89 -28.80
CA MET A 681 -24.25 -5.29 -28.34
C MET A 681 -23.55 -5.46 -26.99
N PRO A 682 -24.07 -6.30 -26.07
CA PRO A 682 -23.42 -6.58 -24.80
C PRO A 682 -22.20 -7.49 -25.01
N TYR A 683 -21.02 -6.98 -24.68
CA TYR A 683 -19.81 -7.80 -24.61
C TYR A 683 -19.88 -8.75 -23.39
N SER A 684 -19.81 -10.05 -23.61
CA SER A 684 -19.42 -11.04 -22.60
C SER A 684 -17.94 -11.38 -22.78
N ALA A 685 -17.10 -10.93 -21.86
CA ALA A 685 -15.65 -11.17 -21.90
C ALA A 685 -15.27 -12.42 -21.10
N THR A 686 -14.35 -13.23 -21.63
CA THR A 686 -13.82 -14.43 -20.97
C THR A 686 -12.30 -14.31 -20.97
N THR A 687 -11.66 -14.11 -19.81
CA THR A 687 -10.27 -13.66 -19.83
C THR A 687 -9.26 -14.75 -20.21
N THR A 688 -8.41 -14.49 -21.20
CA THR A 688 -7.09 -15.16 -21.30
C THR A 688 -6.17 -14.50 -20.30
N SER A 689 -6.01 -15.16 -19.16
CA SER A 689 -4.76 -15.07 -18.41
C SER A 689 -3.89 -16.25 -18.84
N PHE A 690 -2.57 -16.08 -18.88
CA PHE A 690 -1.59 -17.16 -19.11
C PHE A 690 -1.50 -18.12 -17.90
N ARG A 691 -2.61 -18.35 -17.17
CA ARG A 691 -2.70 -19.22 -16.01
C ARG A 691 -2.41 -20.66 -16.42
N SER A 692 -1.17 -21.10 -16.15
CA SER A 692 -0.75 -22.49 -16.00
C SER A 692 -1.57 -23.46 -16.85
N VAL A 693 -1.57 -23.24 -18.18
CA VAL A 693 -2.05 -24.26 -19.09
C VAL A 693 -0.97 -25.34 -19.04
N ASP A 694 -1.28 -26.47 -18.41
CA ASP A 694 -0.43 -27.67 -18.42
C ASP A 694 -0.42 -28.23 -19.86
N CYS A 695 0.30 -27.55 -20.74
CA CYS A 695 0.57 -28.01 -22.09
C CYS A 695 1.39 -29.31 -21.96
N PRO A 696 1.04 -30.39 -22.69
CA PRO A 696 1.71 -31.69 -22.55
C PRO A 696 3.09 -31.73 -23.22
N THR A 697 3.90 -30.68 -23.07
CA THR A 697 5.29 -30.59 -23.53
C THR A 697 6.24 -31.34 -22.60
N ARG A 698 6.02 -32.66 -22.46
CA ARG A 698 6.99 -33.58 -21.83
C ARG A 698 7.86 -34.31 -22.85
N THR A 699 8.22 -33.62 -23.94
CA THR A 699 9.31 -33.98 -24.84
C THR A 699 10.57 -33.21 -24.45
N VAL A 700 11.61 -33.99 -24.13
CA VAL A 700 12.85 -33.60 -23.47
C VAL A 700 13.56 -32.40 -24.10
N GLY A 701 13.68 -31.31 -23.33
CA GLY A 701 14.79 -30.37 -23.37
C GLY A 701 14.69 -29.18 -24.33
N LEU A 702 14.31 -28.02 -23.80
CA LEU A 702 15.14 -26.78 -23.75
C LEU A 702 14.33 -25.63 -23.12
N VAL A 703 14.90 -25.06 -22.04
CA VAL A 703 14.54 -23.84 -21.28
C VAL A 703 13.06 -23.64 -20.94
#